data_AF-A0A667IL47-F1
#
_entry.id   AF-A0A667IL47-F1
#
_cell.length_a   1.000
_cell.length_b   1.000
_cell.length_c   1.000
_cell.angle_alpha   90.00
_cell.angle_beta   90.00
_cell.angle_gamma   90.00
#
_symmetry.space_group_name_H-M   'P 1'
#
loop_
_entity.id
_entity.type
_entity.pdbx_description
1 polymer ?
#
loop_
_entity_poly.entity_id
_entity_poly.type
_entity_poly.pdbx_seq_one_letter_code
_entity_poly.pdbx_strand_id
1 'polypeptide(L)'
;HLMLCGGWKISSFDANLSVYSDDPDLTPCFQNSLLAWVPCIYLGAALPCYLFHLRHHHRGYVILSHLSRLKTALGVLLWCISWADLFYAFHGLVHGWAPAPIFFVTPLLVEVTVRLATLLIQHEWLQGVQSPGVLIIFWFPCVVCAIVPFRSKILSAVAKVRGQDLRPFRFATFYIYFALVLFALILSCFREQPPFFSPKNVDPNPSPEVSAGFFSRLSFWWFTKMAILGYWRPLEEQDLWSLTEEDRSQVVVDRLTEAWKKQQKQASVSGEDVVLLGGRPRPREPSFPRAVLATCGSGIFTSICFKLTQDLLSFVNPQLLSILIRFISNPVASTWWGFPVARPMFACSVTPLSQQYLHCIYVMVLRLRSAITGVIYRKVCWNRVPGGLGVSLTLLGWPAVVAFLCNLGPSILAGVALIVLLVPLNGPVAMKMRALQVGQMKFKDSRTKLMSEILGGFKVLKLYAREPVFLGKVEGIREDELRILRQSAYLQAISTFTWVCTPFLVWLPPDRGWPPTSHLKAFVSVSLFNILKTPQNLLPQIISGLVQISLSLKRIQHFLSQDELDPHCVERKTITPGERLGKEIPIPTSDWVPGLLALSLDIQVPKGALVAVAGPVGCGKSSLVSALLGEMEKLEGTVCVKGSVAYVPQQAWIQNCTLQEDILFGRALDPRRYQQALEACALLADLEMLPAGDQTEIGEKGIHLSGGQRQRVSLARAVYREADLFMLDDPLSAVDSHVAKHLFDQVIGPEGVLAGKTRVLVTHSINFLPQMDFIIVLADGQVSEAGPYPALLQHSGSFANFLCNYAPDKPEKNLKEGNEEEVLLIEDTLSNHTGLTDNEPVMNEVQKQFMRQLSVMSSEGEGQGRPVPQRRPGSTEKVVQAAEVKASGALIQEEKVEIGWRGRAWGSIP
;
A
#
# COMPACT_ATOMS: atom_id res chain seq x y z
N HIS A 1 -55.81 -0.59 -0.90
CA HIS A 1 -55.82 0.56 0.02
C HIS A 1 -57.23 1.20 0.17
N LEU A 2 -57.93 1.56 -0.92
CA LEU A 2 -59.32 2.08 -0.89
C LEU A 2 -60.37 1.06 -0.36
N MET A 3 -60.23 -0.24 -0.64
CA MET A 3 -61.11 -1.28 -0.07
C MET A 3 -60.86 -1.57 1.42
N LEU A 4 -59.68 -1.25 1.95
CA LEU A 4 -59.26 -1.64 3.31
C LEU A 4 -59.79 -0.70 4.40
N CYS A 5 -60.10 0.55 4.07
CA CYS A 5 -60.57 1.55 5.02
C CYS A 5 -62.09 1.69 5.08
N GLY A 6 -62.82 0.83 4.34
CA GLY A 6 -64.26 0.59 4.44
C GLY A 6 -65.15 1.84 4.39
N GLY A 7 -65.66 2.22 3.22
CA GLY A 7 -66.88 3.05 3.07
C GLY A 7 -66.94 4.43 3.72
N TRP A 8 -65.93 4.90 4.44
CA TRP A 8 -65.87 6.29 4.89
C TRP A 8 -65.65 7.16 3.64
N LYS A 9 -66.52 8.15 3.43
CA LYS A 9 -66.48 9.19 2.37
C LYS A 9 -65.22 10.09 2.41
N ILE A 10 -64.15 9.63 3.04
CA ILE A 10 -62.93 10.39 3.30
C ILE A 10 -61.84 9.77 2.42
N SER A 11 -61.36 10.53 1.45
CA SER A 11 -60.19 10.19 0.65
C SER A 11 -59.03 9.78 1.55
N SER A 12 -58.14 8.90 1.07
CA SER A 12 -56.96 8.42 1.81
C SER A 12 -56.08 9.55 2.39
N PHE A 13 -56.24 10.75 1.85
CA PHE A 13 -55.68 12.00 2.31
C PHE A 13 -56.80 13.05 2.29
N ASP A 14 -57.11 13.66 3.44
CA ASP A 14 -58.11 14.73 3.53
C ASP A 14 -57.36 16.06 3.75
N ALA A 15 -57.30 16.88 2.69
CA ALA A 15 -56.56 18.13 2.72
C ALA A 15 -57.11 19.13 3.75
N ASN A 16 -58.40 19.04 4.10
CA ASN A 16 -59.01 19.92 5.09
C ASN A 16 -58.61 19.56 6.53
N LEU A 17 -58.31 18.28 6.79
CA LEU A 17 -57.81 17.81 8.09
C LEU A 17 -56.29 17.96 8.21
N SER A 18 -55.56 17.75 7.11
CA SER A 18 -54.09 17.64 7.15
C SER A 18 -53.35 18.89 6.69
N VAL A 19 -53.88 19.68 5.75
CA VAL A 19 -53.15 20.80 5.11
C VAL A 19 -53.72 22.17 5.50
N TYR A 20 -55.04 22.29 5.64
CA TYR A 20 -55.71 23.58 5.87
C TYR A 20 -56.15 23.85 7.33
N SER A 21 -55.67 23.06 8.29
CA SER A 21 -55.98 23.22 9.72
C SER A 21 -54.76 23.74 10.51
N ASP A 22 -55.02 24.53 11.56
CA ASP A 22 -53.98 25.02 12.48
C ASP A 22 -53.38 23.91 13.35
N ASP A 23 -54.12 22.80 13.53
CA ASP A 23 -53.68 21.58 14.20
C ASP A 23 -53.76 20.38 13.24
N PRO A 24 -52.72 20.13 12.43
CA PRO A 24 -52.75 19.09 11.43
C PRO A 24 -52.79 17.71 12.07
N ASP A 25 -53.66 16.86 11.52
CA ASP A 25 -53.63 15.44 11.81
C ASP A 25 -53.80 14.63 10.53
N LEU A 26 -53.25 13.41 10.54
CA LEU A 26 -53.40 12.47 9.44
C LEU A 26 -54.66 11.64 9.65
N THR A 27 -55.29 11.21 8.56
CA THR A 27 -56.48 10.36 8.65
C THR A 27 -56.16 9.07 9.42
N PRO A 28 -57.06 8.56 10.28
CA PRO A 28 -56.84 7.33 11.04
C PRO A 28 -56.50 6.11 10.16
N CYS A 29 -57.00 6.11 8.92
CA CYS A 29 -56.66 5.13 7.89
C CYS A 29 -55.18 5.21 7.50
N PHE A 30 -54.65 6.42 7.23
CA PHE A 30 -53.25 6.63 6.85
C PHE A 30 -52.28 6.30 8.00
N GLN A 31 -52.66 6.67 9.23
CA GLN A 31 -51.87 6.36 10.42
C GLN A 31 -51.70 4.86 10.67
N ASN A 32 -52.78 4.10 10.52
CA ASN A 32 -52.77 2.65 10.70
C ASN A 32 -52.35 1.89 9.43
N SER A 33 -51.91 2.57 8.36
CA SER A 33 -51.49 1.92 7.12
C SER A 33 -50.03 2.22 6.80
N LEU A 34 -49.75 3.30 6.08
CA LEU A 34 -48.47 3.59 5.45
C LEU A 34 -47.39 3.74 6.51
N LEU A 35 -47.70 4.44 7.60
CA LEU A 35 -46.76 4.63 8.72
C LEU A 35 -46.41 3.31 9.41
N ALA A 36 -47.35 2.38 9.55
CA ALA A 36 -47.08 1.06 10.12
C ALA A 36 -46.38 0.10 9.13
N TRP A 37 -46.62 0.28 7.82
CA TRP A 37 -46.07 -0.61 6.78
C TRP A 37 -44.64 -0.27 6.39
N VAL A 38 -44.21 0.99 6.51
CA VAL A 38 -42.85 1.44 6.12
C VAL A 38 -41.73 0.61 6.80
N PRO A 39 -41.72 0.41 8.13
CA PRO A 39 -40.69 -0.42 8.77
C PRO A 39 -40.78 -1.90 8.38
N CYS A 40 -41.99 -2.37 8.09
CA CYS A 40 -42.24 -3.76 7.69
C CYS A 40 -41.69 -4.05 6.28
N ILE A 41 -41.86 -3.11 5.35
CA ILE A 41 -41.31 -3.19 4.00
C ILE A 41 -39.78 -3.18 4.05
N TYR A 42 -39.17 -2.34 4.90
CA TYR A 42 -37.72 -2.31 5.08
C TYR A 42 -37.17 -3.68 5.51
N LEU A 43 -37.71 -4.27 6.58
CA LEU A 43 -37.20 -5.55 7.08
C LEU A 43 -37.44 -6.68 6.07
N GLY A 44 -38.59 -6.69 5.40
CA GLY A 44 -38.89 -7.66 4.34
C GLY A 44 -37.93 -7.59 3.16
N ALA A 45 -37.52 -6.39 2.76
CA ALA A 45 -36.57 -6.18 1.67
C ALA A 45 -35.11 -6.49 2.08
N ALA A 46 -34.72 -6.16 3.31
CA ALA A 46 -33.35 -6.35 3.80
C ALA A 46 -33.05 -7.82 4.18
N LEU A 47 -34.07 -8.57 4.62
CA LEU A 47 -33.90 -9.90 5.19
C LEU A 47 -33.22 -10.92 4.26
N PRO A 48 -33.61 -11.10 2.97
CA PRO A 48 -33.01 -12.13 2.12
C PRO A 48 -31.50 -11.93 1.92
N CYS A 49 -31.09 -10.69 1.67
CA CYS A 49 -29.69 -10.31 1.51
C CYS A 49 -28.91 -10.50 2.82
N TYR A 50 -29.53 -10.17 3.95
CA TYR A 50 -28.88 -10.27 5.25
C TYR A 50 -28.69 -11.72 5.71
N LEU A 51 -29.68 -12.59 5.48
CA LEU A 51 -29.55 -14.03 5.75
C LEU A 51 -28.47 -14.68 4.88
N PHE A 52 -28.36 -14.27 3.61
CA PHE A 52 -27.28 -14.73 2.74
C PHE A 52 -25.89 -14.32 3.26
N HIS A 53 -25.74 -13.09 3.74
CA HIS A 53 -24.51 -12.59 4.35
C HIS A 53 -24.14 -13.36 5.63
N LEU A 54 -25.11 -13.56 6.53
CA LEU A 54 -24.92 -14.31 7.78
C LEU A 54 -24.49 -15.76 7.52
N ARG A 55 -25.01 -16.39 6.46
CA ARG A 55 -24.65 -17.78 6.10
C ARG A 55 -23.19 -17.93 5.66
N HIS A 56 -22.60 -16.89 5.05
CA HIS A 56 -21.22 -16.93 4.57
C HIS A 56 -20.18 -16.47 5.60
N HIS A 57 -20.58 -15.72 6.64
CA HIS A 57 -19.67 -15.13 7.63
C HIS A 57 -19.94 -15.64 9.05
N HIS A 58 -19.67 -16.93 9.29
CA HIS A 58 -19.82 -17.54 10.61
C HIS A 58 -18.67 -17.14 11.55
N ARG A 59 -18.94 -16.33 12.58
CA ARG A 59 -17.93 -15.85 13.56
C ARG A 59 -17.96 -16.58 14.91
N GLY A 60 -18.69 -17.70 14.99
CA GLY A 60 -18.85 -18.51 16.20
C GLY A 60 -20.04 -18.09 17.06
N TYR A 61 -20.28 -18.78 18.18
CA TYR A 61 -21.42 -18.53 19.06
C TYR A 61 -21.09 -17.53 20.19
N VAL A 62 -22.02 -16.61 20.49
CA VAL A 62 -21.91 -15.66 21.62
C VAL A 62 -22.68 -16.19 22.83
N ILE A 63 -22.09 -16.15 24.03
CA ILE A 63 -22.76 -16.56 25.28
C ILE A 63 -23.96 -15.66 25.55
N LEU A 64 -25.07 -16.28 25.99
CA LEU A 64 -26.32 -15.64 26.41
C LEU A 64 -26.14 -14.60 27.53
N SER A 65 -25.77 -13.38 27.16
CA SER A 65 -25.64 -12.23 28.05
C SER A 65 -27.00 -11.77 28.62
N HIS A 66 -26.99 -11.00 29.71
CA HIS A 66 -28.20 -10.40 30.27
C HIS A 66 -28.89 -9.45 29.26
N LEU A 67 -28.11 -8.75 28.44
CA LEU A 67 -28.63 -7.80 27.44
C LEU A 67 -29.45 -8.50 26.34
N SER A 68 -29.13 -9.75 26.02
CA SER A 68 -29.78 -10.48 24.94
C SER A 68 -31.01 -11.23 25.35
N ARG A 69 -31.00 -11.75 26.58
CA ARG A 69 -32.22 -12.18 27.26
C ARG A 69 -33.21 -11.02 27.32
N LEU A 70 -32.75 -9.81 27.59
CA LEU A 70 -33.61 -8.63 27.60
C LEU A 70 -34.16 -8.27 26.21
N LYS A 71 -33.32 -8.27 25.15
CA LYS A 71 -33.76 -8.01 23.76
C LYS A 71 -34.78 -9.04 23.27
N THR A 72 -34.54 -10.33 23.53
CA THR A 72 -35.47 -11.41 23.15
C THR A 72 -36.76 -11.35 23.96
N ALA A 73 -36.70 -11.10 25.27
CA ALA A 73 -37.88 -10.93 26.11
C ALA A 73 -38.78 -9.77 25.66
N LEU A 74 -38.20 -8.63 25.27
CA LEU A 74 -38.96 -7.49 24.74
C LEU A 74 -39.62 -7.79 23.40
N GLY A 75 -38.92 -8.51 22.53
CA GLY A 75 -39.49 -8.95 21.27
C GLY A 75 -40.70 -9.86 21.46
N VAL A 76 -40.63 -10.79 22.42
CA VAL A 76 -41.76 -11.65 22.81
C VAL A 76 -42.90 -10.84 23.41
N LEU A 77 -42.60 -9.86 24.27
CA LEU A 77 -43.62 -8.99 24.88
C LEU A 77 -44.34 -8.13 23.82
N LEU A 78 -43.60 -7.57 22.86
CA LEU A 78 -44.16 -6.86 21.71
C LEU A 78 -45.08 -7.76 20.87
N TRP A 79 -44.66 -9.01 20.63
CA TRP A 79 -45.47 -10.00 19.95
C TRP A 79 -46.79 -10.29 20.69
N CYS A 80 -46.76 -10.48 22.02
CA CYS A 80 -47.95 -10.67 22.84
C CYS A 80 -48.93 -9.49 22.76
N ILE A 81 -48.43 -8.25 22.71
CA ILE A 81 -49.27 -7.05 22.60
C ILE A 81 -49.92 -6.94 21.22
N SER A 82 -49.19 -7.27 20.15
CA SER A 82 -49.75 -7.33 18.79
C SER A 82 -50.87 -8.38 18.68
N TRP A 83 -50.70 -9.54 19.33
CA TRP A 83 -51.74 -10.57 19.44
C TRP A 83 -52.97 -10.07 20.20
N ALA A 84 -52.78 -9.35 21.30
CA ALA A 84 -53.87 -8.80 22.09
C ALA A 84 -54.73 -7.80 21.30
N ASP A 85 -54.12 -6.95 20.44
CA ASP A 85 -54.86 -6.01 19.58
C ASP A 85 -55.60 -6.71 18.43
N LEU A 86 -55.01 -7.77 17.85
CA LEU A 86 -55.67 -8.61 16.84
C LEU A 86 -56.86 -9.38 17.42
N PHE A 87 -56.70 -10.02 18.58
CA PHE A 87 -57.78 -10.74 19.26
C PHE A 87 -58.92 -9.81 19.67
N TYR A 88 -58.60 -8.60 20.15
CA TYR A 88 -59.62 -7.58 20.44
C TYR A 88 -60.40 -7.15 19.19
N ALA A 89 -59.75 -7.08 18.02
CA ALA A 89 -60.44 -6.80 16.75
C ALA A 89 -61.42 -7.92 16.37
N PHE A 90 -61.03 -9.19 16.54
CA PHE A 90 -61.90 -10.35 16.32
C PHE A 90 -63.05 -10.43 17.34
N HIS A 91 -62.77 -10.18 18.62
CA HIS A 91 -63.79 -10.14 19.66
C HIS A 91 -64.86 -9.08 19.36
N GLY A 92 -64.45 -7.91 18.85
CA GLY A 92 -65.36 -6.87 18.39
C GLY A 92 -66.25 -7.30 17.22
N LEU A 93 -65.72 -8.12 16.30
CA LEU A 93 -66.47 -8.66 15.16
C LEU A 93 -67.57 -9.63 15.61
N VAL A 94 -67.28 -10.47 16.61
CA VAL A 94 -68.24 -11.43 17.19
C VAL A 94 -69.38 -10.72 17.94
N HIS A 95 -69.12 -9.56 18.54
CA HIS A 95 -70.10 -8.75 19.27
C HIS A 95 -70.86 -7.74 18.39
N GLY A 96 -70.82 -7.89 17.06
CA GLY A 96 -71.62 -7.09 16.13
C GLY A 96 -71.06 -5.70 15.80
N TRP A 97 -69.81 -5.39 16.17
CA TRP A 97 -69.12 -4.22 15.63
C TRP A 97 -68.48 -4.62 14.29
N ALA A 98 -68.70 -3.86 13.22
CA ALA A 98 -68.01 -4.08 11.94
C ALA A 98 -66.80 -3.13 11.82
N PRO A 99 -65.64 -3.43 12.45
CA PRO A 99 -64.44 -2.62 12.27
C PRO A 99 -63.93 -2.73 10.84
N ALA A 100 -63.37 -1.63 10.32
CA ALA A 100 -62.78 -1.62 8.98
C ALA A 100 -61.68 -2.70 8.85
N PRO A 101 -61.53 -3.34 7.67
CA PRO A 101 -60.56 -4.40 7.43
C PRO A 101 -59.12 -4.06 7.85
N ILE A 102 -58.74 -2.78 7.82
CA ILE A 102 -57.41 -2.32 8.20
C ILE A 102 -57.02 -2.62 9.66
N PHE A 103 -58.01 -2.72 10.55
CA PHE A 103 -57.77 -3.10 11.96
C PHE A 103 -57.42 -4.57 12.14
N PHE A 104 -57.53 -5.40 11.10
CA PHE A 104 -57.05 -6.79 11.08
C PHE A 104 -55.71 -6.90 10.34
N VAL A 105 -55.59 -6.24 9.18
CA VAL A 105 -54.41 -6.35 8.31
C VAL A 105 -53.16 -5.76 8.96
N THR A 106 -53.26 -4.60 9.60
CA THR A 106 -52.08 -3.92 10.16
C THR A 106 -51.50 -4.64 11.38
N PRO A 107 -52.27 -5.05 12.41
CA PRO A 107 -51.74 -5.84 13.51
C PRO A 107 -51.11 -7.16 13.06
N LEU A 108 -51.71 -7.85 12.08
CA LEU A 108 -51.17 -9.09 11.52
C LEU A 108 -49.82 -8.86 10.83
N LEU A 109 -49.69 -7.78 10.06
CA LEU A 109 -48.44 -7.44 9.37
C LEU A 109 -47.34 -7.02 10.36
N VAL A 110 -47.68 -6.26 11.41
CA VAL A 110 -46.76 -5.91 12.50
C VAL A 110 -46.36 -7.15 13.31
N GLU A 111 -47.28 -8.08 13.54
CA GLU A 111 -46.99 -9.33 14.26
C GLU A 111 -45.97 -10.18 13.51
N VAL A 112 -46.17 -10.40 12.20
CA VAL A 112 -45.26 -11.17 11.35
C VAL A 112 -43.87 -10.53 11.36
N THR A 113 -43.78 -9.21 11.28
CA THR A 113 -42.48 -8.50 11.24
C THR A 113 -41.78 -8.48 12.59
N VAL A 114 -42.49 -8.30 13.71
CA VAL A 114 -41.90 -8.39 15.05
C VAL A 114 -41.41 -9.80 15.34
N ARG A 115 -42.19 -10.84 14.98
CA ARG A 115 -41.75 -12.24 15.11
C ARG A 115 -40.49 -12.50 14.28
N LEU A 116 -40.46 -12.02 13.04
CA LEU A 116 -39.29 -12.12 12.17
C LEU A 116 -38.06 -11.42 12.76
N ALA A 117 -38.23 -10.23 13.33
CA ALA A 117 -37.17 -9.51 14.02
C ALA A 117 -36.65 -10.27 15.24
N THR A 118 -37.51 -10.94 16.02
CA THR A 118 -37.06 -11.77 17.16
C THR A 118 -36.28 -13.01 16.73
N LEU A 119 -36.69 -13.67 15.65
CA LEU A 119 -35.94 -14.79 15.08
C LEU A 119 -34.59 -14.32 14.53
N LEU A 120 -34.55 -13.12 13.95
CA LEU A 120 -33.31 -12.50 13.49
C LEU A 120 -32.33 -12.27 14.64
N ILE A 121 -32.80 -11.72 15.76
CA ILE A 121 -31.99 -11.56 16.99
C ILE A 121 -31.40 -12.92 17.39
N GLN A 122 -32.22 -13.97 17.46
CA GLN A 122 -31.72 -15.31 17.82
C GLN A 122 -30.72 -15.86 16.80
N HIS A 123 -30.90 -15.59 15.51
CA HIS A 123 -30.01 -16.07 14.47
C HIS A 123 -28.66 -15.33 14.44
N GLU A 124 -28.67 -14.01 14.60
CA GLU A 124 -27.47 -13.16 14.75
C GLU A 124 -26.63 -13.60 15.96
N TRP A 125 -27.31 -13.98 17.03
CA TRP A 125 -26.73 -14.55 18.24
C TRP A 125 -26.02 -15.88 17.99
N LEU A 126 -26.64 -16.77 17.20
CA LEU A 126 -26.03 -18.05 16.82
C LEU A 126 -24.79 -17.87 15.93
N GLN A 127 -24.78 -16.83 15.10
CA GLN A 127 -23.70 -16.53 14.14
C GLN A 127 -22.59 -15.63 14.68
N GLY A 128 -22.77 -15.08 15.89
CA GLY A 128 -21.76 -14.30 16.61
C GLY A 128 -21.64 -12.84 16.20
N VAL A 129 -22.74 -12.23 15.75
CA VAL A 129 -22.76 -10.82 15.38
C VAL A 129 -22.88 -9.93 16.62
N GLN A 130 -21.86 -9.10 16.89
CA GLN A 130 -21.80 -8.27 18.11
C GLN A 130 -22.69 -7.03 18.10
N SER A 131 -23.11 -6.54 16.93
CA SER A 131 -23.93 -5.34 16.80
C SER A 131 -24.82 -5.43 15.55
N PRO A 132 -26.12 -5.64 15.70
CA PRO A 132 -27.02 -5.80 14.56
C PRO A 132 -27.43 -4.46 13.97
N GLY A 133 -26.69 -4.00 12.98
CA GLY A 133 -27.00 -2.74 12.27
C GLY A 133 -28.38 -2.77 11.61
N VAL A 134 -28.78 -3.91 11.04
CA VAL A 134 -30.08 -4.08 10.37
C VAL A 134 -31.24 -3.89 11.35
N LEU A 135 -31.13 -4.42 12.57
CA LEU A 135 -32.16 -4.24 13.59
C LEU A 135 -32.25 -2.80 14.10
N ILE A 136 -31.12 -2.11 14.27
CA ILE A 136 -31.13 -0.68 14.67
C ILE A 136 -31.84 0.16 13.60
N ILE A 137 -31.54 -0.10 12.31
CA ILE A 137 -32.18 0.57 11.17
C ILE A 137 -33.66 0.18 11.03
N PHE A 138 -34.09 -0.96 11.58
CA PHE A 138 -35.51 -1.35 11.64
C PHE A 138 -36.26 -0.63 12.80
N TRP A 139 -35.69 -0.64 14.01
CA TRP A 139 -36.34 -0.04 15.19
C TRP A 139 -36.45 1.50 15.09
N PHE A 140 -35.50 2.16 14.42
CA PHE A 140 -35.51 3.62 14.28
C PHE A 140 -36.74 4.15 13.49
N PRO A 141 -37.04 3.68 12.26
CA PRO A 141 -38.28 4.00 11.55
C PRO A 141 -39.54 3.58 12.33
N CYS A 142 -39.51 2.48 13.08
CA CYS A 142 -40.65 2.07 13.93
C CYS A 142 -41.01 3.17 14.94
N VAL A 143 -40.02 3.75 15.61
CA VAL A 143 -40.24 4.87 16.55
C VAL A 143 -40.70 6.11 15.80
N VAL A 144 -40.01 6.51 14.72
CA VAL A 144 -40.32 7.75 13.98
C VAL A 144 -41.74 7.72 13.41
N CYS A 145 -42.15 6.61 12.80
CA CYS A 145 -43.50 6.45 12.26
C CYS A 145 -44.57 6.36 13.35
N ALA A 146 -44.24 5.91 14.56
CA ALA A 146 -45.17 5.81 15.68
C ALA A 146 -45.39 7.14 16.45
N ILE A 147 -44.51 8.13 16.31
CA ILE A 147 -44.67 9.46 16.93
C ILE A 147 -45.94 10.17 16.45
N VAL A 148 -46.28 10.03 15.17
CA VAL A 148 -47.46 10.67 14.57
C VAL A 148 -48.78 10.14 15.16
N PRO A 149 -49.05 8.80 15.17
CA PRO A 149 -50.23 8.26 15.84
C PRO A 149 -50.21 8.46 17.36
N PHE A 150 -49.03 8.56 17.99
CA PHE A 150 -48.91 8.92 19.40
C PHE A 150 -49.44 10.33 19.69
N ARG A 151 -49.01 11.34 18.93
CA ARG A 151 -49.53 12.71 19.05
C ARG A 151 -51.04 12.77 18.78
N SER A 152 -51.51 12.13 17.70
CA SER A 152 -52.93 12.12 17.30
C SER A 152 -53.83 11.53 18.39
N LYS A 153 -53.41 10.41 19.00
CA LYS A 153 -54.15 9.79 20.11
C LYS A 153 -54.17 10.66 21.37
N ILE A 154 -53.08 11.36 21.68
CA ILE A 154 -53.05 12.33 22.80
C ILE A 154 -54.03 13.48 22.56
N LEU A 155 -53.99 14.09 21.38
CA LEU A 155 -54.92 15.18 21.01
C LEU A 155 -56.38 14.71 21.05
N SER A 156 -56.65 13.50 20.54
CA SER A 156 -57.98 12.88 20.58
C SER A 156 -58.47 12.64 22.01
N ALA A 157 -57.56 12.26 22.93
CA ALA A 157 -57.90 12.10 24.35
C ALA A 157 -58.19 13.45 25.01
N VAL A 158 -57.35 14.46 24.77
CA VAL A 158 -57.53 15.82 25.34
C VAL A 158 -58.81 16.49 24.82
N ALA A 159 -59.13 16.33 23.53
CA ALA A 159 -60.32 16.93 22.92
C ALA A 159 -61.65 16.26 23.35
N LYS A 160 -61.64 14.95 23.68
CA LYS A 160 -62.84 14.18 24.02
C LYS A 160 -63.08 13.94 25.52
N VAL A 161 -62.25 14.49 26.41
CA VAL A 161 -62.55 14.62 27.86
C VAL A 161 -63.88 15.40 28.11
N ARG A 162 -64.48 16.01 27.07
CA ARG A 162 -65.80 16.67 27.12
C ARG A 162 -67.04 15.81 26.79
N GLY A 163 -66.92 14.52 26.46
CA GLY A 163 -68.10 13.63 26.36
C GLY A 163 -67.97 12.45 25.39
N GLN A 164 -68.17 11.24 25.92
CA GLN A 164 -68.30 9.90 25.30
C GLN A 164 -67.03 9.07 24.94
N ASP A 165 -67.26 7.74 25.02
CA ASP A 165 -66.35 6.66 25.41
C ASP A 165 -65.09 6.45 24.56
N LEU A 166 -63.92 6.62 25.20
CA LEU A 166 -62.68 6.00 24.72
C LEU A 166 -62.75 4.49 24.95
N ARG A 167 -62.44 3.68 23.94
CA ARG A 167 -62.12 2.25 24.15
C ARG A 167 -60.77 2.17 24.89
N PRO A 168 -60.74 1.94 26.22
CA PRO A 168 -59.54 2.14 27.03
C PRO A 168 -58.43 1.16 26.64
N PHE A 169 -58.84 -0.04 26.21
CA PHE A 169 -57.95 -1.13 25.82
C PHE A 169 -57.04 -0.77 24.64
N ARG A 170 -57.59 -0.22 23.55
CA ARG A 170 -56.80 0.16 22.34
C ARG A 170 -55.89 1.35 22.55
N PHE A 171 -56.24 2.20 23.52
CA PHE A 171 -55.37 3.30 23.92
C PHE A 171 -54.18 2.71 24.68
N ALA A 172 -54.44 1.96 25.76
CA ALA A 172 -53.42 1.35 26.60
C ALA A 172 -52.44 0.45 25.82
N THR A 173 -52.92 -0.44 24.96
CA THR A 173 -52.05 -1.34 24.17
C THR A 173 -51.09 -0.58 23.26
N PHE A 174 -51.51 0.55 22.68
CA PHE A 174 -50.66 1.36 21.82
C PHE A 174 -49.57 2.12 22.60
N TYR A 175 -49.86 2.66 23.79
CA TYR A 175 -48.84 3.31 24.63
C TYR A 175 -47.78 2.31 25.11
N ILE A 176 -48.23 1.11 25.51
CA ILE A 176 -47.33 0.03 25.90
C ILE A 176 -46.48 -0.39 24.70
N TYR A 177 -47.09 -0.58 23.52
CA TYR A 177 -46.35 -0.87 22.28
C TYR A 177 -45.30 0.20 21.98
N PHE A 178 -45.67 1.50 22.01
CA PHE A 178 -44.74 2.60 21.74
C PHE A 178 -43.57 2.63 22.74
N ALA A 179 -43.85 2.46 24.04
CA ALA A 179 -42.83 2.42 25.08
C ALA A 179 -41.85 1.25 24.89
N LEU A 180 -42.35 0.08 24.51
CA LEU A 180 -41.53 -1.11 24.27
C LEU A 180 -40.68 -1.01 23.00
N VAL A 181 -41.23 -0.44 21.92
CA VAL A 181 -40.46 -0.16 20.69
C VAL A 181 -39.34 0.85 20.98
N LEU A 182 -39.61 1.90 21.77
CA LEU A 182 -38.61 2.86 22.19
C LEU A 182 -37.50 2.20 23.03
N PHE A 183 -37.88 1.33 23.98
CA PHE A 183 -36.92 0.60 24.80
C PHE A 183 -36.10 -0.41 23.99
N ALA A 184 -36.71 -1.09 23.01
CA ALA A 184 -36.02 -1.98 22.08
C ALA A 184 -34.98 -1.22 21.22
N LEU A 185 -35.28 0.00 20.78
CA LEU A 185 -34.32 0.86 20.09
C LEU A 185 -33.14 1.21 21.01
N ILE A 186 -33.41 1.64 22.23
CA ILE A 186 -32.37 2.02 23.21
C ILE A 186 -31.44 0.83 23.51
N LEU A 187 -31.99 -0.36 23.75
CA LEU A 187 -31.19 -1.56 24.01
C LEU A 187 -30.38 -2.02 22.80
N SER A 188 -30.88 -1.77 21.59
CA SER A 188 -30.15 -2.08 20.36
C SER A 188 -28.91 -1.17 20.18
N CYS A 189 -28.86 -0.01 20.84
CA CYS A 189 -27.69 0.87 20.84
C CYS A 189 -26.55 0.35 21.72
N PHE A 190 -26.84 -0.48 22.73
CA PHE A 190 -25.82 -0.98 23.66
C PHE A 190 -25.06 -2.19 23.09
N ARG A 191 -23.75 -2.19 23.38
CA ARG A 191 -22.77 -3.18 22.91
C ARG A 191 -22.95 -4.53 23.60
N GLU A 192 -22.85 -5.61 22.84
CA GLU A 192 -22.80 -6.99 23.34
C GLU A 192 -21.36 -7.45 23.60
N GLN A 193 -21.19 -8.43 24.49
CA GLN A 193 -19.88 -9.01 24.82
C GLN A 193 -19.35 -9.89 23.68
N PRO A 194 -18.02 -10.03 23.52
CA PRO A 194 -17.43 -10.83 22.44
C PRO A 194 -17.76 -12.34 22.57
N PRO A 195 -17.71 -13.10 21.46
CA PRO A 195 -17.97 -14.54 21.45
C PRO A 195 -16.93 -15.31 22.28
N PHE A 196 -17.36 -16.41 22.90
CA PHE A 196 -16.53 -17.22 23.81
C PHE A 196 -15.38 -17.94 23.11
N PHE A 197 -15.61 -18.36 21.87
CA PHE A 197 -14.60 -18.94 20.97
C PHE A 197 -14.14 -17.94 19.92
N SER A 198 -13.99 -16.66 20.28
CA SER A 198 -13.01 -15.87 19.54
C SER A 198 -11.68 -16.59 19.71
N PRO A 199 -10.87 -16.82 18.65
CA PRO A 199 -9.45 -16.99 18.90
C PRO A 199 -9.10 -15.81 19.82
N LYS A 200 -8.65 -16.09 21.04
CA LYS A 200 -8.11 -15.03 21.90
C LYS A 200 -7.11 -14.34 20.99
N ASN A 201 -7.37 -13.10 20.59
CA ASN A 201 -6.38 -12.31 19.89
C ASN A 201 -5.13 -12.42 20.77
N VAL A 202 -4.13 -13.13 20.28
CA VAL A 202 -2.83 -13.29 20.96
C VAL A 202 -2.15 -11.93 21.10
N ASP A 203 -2.65 -10.94 20.35
CA ASP A 203 -2.25 -9.56 20.34
C ASP A 203 -2.53 -8.85 21.68
N PRO A 204 -1.51 -8.20 22.28
CA PRO A 204 -1.64 -7.49 23.55
C PRO A 204 -2.54 -6.25 23.49
N ASN A 205 -2.78 -5.67 22.30
CA ASN A 205 -3.58 -4.44 22.13
C ASN A 205 -4.43 -4.47 20.82
N PRO A 206 -5.58 -5.17 20.80
CA PRO A 206 -6.42 -5.29 19.60
C PRO A 206 -7.17 -3.99 19.26
N SER A 207 -7.49 -3.81 17.98
CA SER A 207 -8.24 -2.64 17.51
C SER A 207 -9.66 -2.58 18.13
N PRO A 208 -10.06 -1.44 18.72
CA PRO A 208 -11.36 -1.30 19.36
C PRO A 208 -12.52 -1.24 18.35
N GLU A 209 -12.25 -0.99 17.07
CA GLU A 209 -13.23 -0.94 15.97
C GLU A 209 -14.01 -2.27 15.83
N VAL A 210 -13.31 -3.40 15.91
CA VAL A 210 -13.93 -4.74 15.83
C VAL A 210 -14.96 -4.91 16.94
N SER A 211 -14.69 -4.32 18.09
CA SER A 211 -15.52 -4.41 19.28
C SER A 211 -16.54 -3.25 19.43
N ALA A 212 -16.48 -2.24 18.57
CA ALA A 212 -17.32 -1.06 18.66
C ALA A 212 -18.76 -1.34 18.21
N GLY A 213 -19.74 -0.76 18.92
CA GLY A 213 -21.15 -0.83 18.53
C GLY A 213 -21.44 0.00 17.27
N PHE A 214 -22.61 -0.22 16.64
CA PHE A 214 -22.99 0.42 15.37
C PHE A 214 -22.83 1.94 15.38
N PHE A 215 -23.35 2.65 16.39
CA PHE A 215 -23.24 4.11 16.48
C PHE A 215 -21.80 4.58 16.69
N SER A 216 -20.99 3.82 17.44
CA SER A 216 -19.57 4.12 17.65
C SER A 216 -18.77 3.94 16.36
N ARG A 217 -19.10 2.94 15.52
CA ARG A 217 -18.53 2.81 14.18
C ARG A 217 -19.01 3.91 13.23
N LEU A 218 -20.29 4.28 13.30
CA LEU A 218 -20.88 5.33 12.47
C LEU A 218 -20.28 6.72 12.72
N SER A 219 -19.97 7.02 13.99
CA SER A 219 -19.43 8.31 14.46
C SER A 219 -17.92 8.31 14.72
N PHE A 220 -17.23 7.17 14.52
CA PHE A 220 -15.82 6.98 14.86
C PHE A 220 -15.45 7.23 16.33
N TRP A 221 -16.41 7.07 17.26
CA TRP A 221 -16.21 7.35 18.69
C TRP A 221 -15.12 6.47 19.34
N TRP A 222 -14.87 5.28 18.81
CA TRP A 222 -13.83 4.39 19.31
C TRP A 222 -12.42 5.00 19.19
N PHE A 223 -12.20 5.95 18.27
CA PHE A 223 -10.93 6.64 18.07
C PHE A 223 -10.68 7.75 19.10
N THR A 224 -11.73 8.29 19.73
CA THR A 224 -11.64 9.46 20.62
C THR A 224 -10.63 9.27 21.76
N LYS A 225 -10.52 8.05 22.32
CA LYS A 225 -9.55 7.75 23.38
C LYS A 225 -8.10 7.94 22.92
N MET A 226 -7.77 7.50 21.70
CA MET A 226 -6.43 7.65 21.13
C MET A 226 -6.15 9.10 20.72
N ALA A 227 -7.15 9.80 20.18
CA ALA A 227 -7.03 11.22 19.86
C ALA A 227 -6.73 12.08 21.10
N ILE A 228 -7.41 11.80 22.22
CA ILE A 228 -7.14 12.46 23.50
C ILE A 228 -5.75 12.09 24.01
N LEU A 229 -5.33 10.82 23.93
CA LEU A 229 -3.97 10.41 24.31
C LEU A 229 -2.90 11.16 23.51
N GLY A 230 -3.08 11.30 22.19
CA GLY A 230 -2.22 12.04 21.28
C GLY A 230 -2.19 13.57 21.52
N TYR A 231 -3.23 14.10 22.16
CA TYR A 231 -3.25 15.50 22.61
C TYR A 231 -2.39 15.70 23.87
N TRP A 232 -2.39 14.72 24.79
CA TRP A 232 -1.62 14.80 26.04
C TRP A 232 -0.15 14.44 25.87
N ARG A 233 0.16 13.48 24.99
CA ARG A 233 1.53 13.06 24.69
C ARG A 233 1.68 12.69 23.21
N PRO A 234 2.86 12.88 22.60
CA PRO A 234 3.12 12.32 21.28
C PRO A 234 2.95 10.79 21.32
N LEU A 235 2.28 10.24 20.30
CA LEU A 235 2.03 8.80 20.21
C LEU A 235 3.30 8.06 19.80
N GLU A 236 3.59 6.96 20.50
CA GLU A 236 4.67 6.03 20.19
C GLU A 236 4.12 4.75 19.54
N GLU A 237 4.99 3.93 18.95
CA GLU A 237 4.58 2.69 18.26
C GLU A 237 3.82 1.71 19.19
N GLN A 238 4.21 1.66 20.46
CA GLN A 238 3.57 0.82 21.49
C GLN A 238 2.13 1.24 21.82
N ASP A 239 1.74 2.49 21.57
CA ASP A 239 0.39 2.99 21.81
C ASP A 239 -0.61 2.62 20.70
N LEU A 240 -0.09 2.21 19.53
CA LEU A 240 -0.89 1.86 18.37
C LEU A 240 -1.58 0.51 18.57
N TRP A 241 -2.77 0.38 17.98
CA TRP A 241 -3.50 -0.89 17.96
C TRP A 241 -2.92 -1.82 16.91
N SER A 242 -2.97 -3.13 17.20
CA SER A 242 -2.68 -4.14 16.18
C SER A 242 -3.74 -4.10 15.07
N LEU A 243 -3.28 -4.38 13.84
CA LEU A 243 -4.16 -4.48 12.68
C LEU A 243 -5.11 -5.67 12.81
N THR A 244 -6.35 -5.48 12.38
CA THR A 244 -7.34 -6.55 12.24
C THR A 244 -6.82 -7.65 11.31
N GLU A 245 -7.13 -8.93 11.58
CA GLU A 245 -6.70 -10.07 10.74
C GLU A 245 -7.04 -9.89 9.25
N GLU A 246 -8.18 -9.27 8.93
CA GLU A 246 -8.59 -8.98 7.54
C GLU A 246 -7.70 -7.95 6.83
N ASP A 247 -7.00 -7.11 7.59
CA ASP A 247 -6.14 -6.01 7.11
C ASP A 247 -4.65 -6.38 7.11
N ARG A 248 -4.28 -7.55 7.64
CA ARG A 248 -2.89 -8.01 7.68
C ARG A 248 -2.37 -8.32 6.28
N SER A 249 -1.12 -7.95 6.02
CA SER A 249 -0.48 -8.11 4.71
C SER A 249 -0.49 -9.55 4.22
N GLN A 250 -0.28 -10.54 5.10
CA GLN A 250 -0.31 -11.96 4.75
C GLN A 250 -1.64 -12.35 4.08
N VAL A 251 -2.76 -12.09 4.76
CA VAL A 251 -4.11 -12.43 4.25
C VAL A 251 -4.43 -11.70 2.96
N VAL A 252 -4.12 -10.40 2.89
CA VAL A 252 -4.45 -9.56 1.73
C VAL A 252 -3.60 -9.93 0.51
N VAL A 253 -2.30 -10.19 0.70
CA VAL A 253 -1.37 -10.59 -0.37
C VAL A 253 -1.71 -12.00 -0.87
N ASP A 254 -2.04 -12.93 0.01
CA ASP A 254 -2.39 -14.30 -0.37
C ASP A 254 -3.67 -14.35 -1.19
N ARG A 255 -4.72 -13.61 -0.79
CA ARG A 255 -5.96 -13.49 -1.57
C ARG A 255 -5.70 -12.95 -2.99
N LEU A 256 -4.89 -11.90 -3.12
CA LEU A 256 -4.56 -11.35 -4.44
C LEU A 256 -3.70 -12.32 -5.26
N THR A 257 -2.76 -13.02 -4.62
CA THR A 257 -1.90 -14.02 -5.27
C THR A 257 -2.73 -15.20 -5.79
N GLU A 258 -3.70 -15.70 -5.02
CA GLU A 258 -4.62 -16.75 -5.44
C GLU A 258 -5.51 -16.30 -6.61
N ALA A 259 -6.06 -15.09 -6.54
CA ALA A 259 -6.87 -14.52 -7.62
C ALA A 259 -6.04 -14.37 -8.91
N TRP A 260 -4.77 -13.95 -8.80
CA TRP A 260 -3.85 -13.84 -9.92
C TRP A 260 -3.51 -15.21 -10.53
N LYS A 261 -3.12 -16.19 -9.70
CA LYS A 261 -2.87 -17.58 -10.15
C LYS A 261 -4.08 -18.18 -10.86
N LYS A 262 -5.30 -17.90 -10.38
CA LYS A 262 -6.54 -18.33 -11.04
C LYS A 262 -6.70 -17.71 -12.43
N GLN A 263 -6.36 -16.43 -12.61
CA GLN A 263 -6.37 -15.78 -13.93
C GLN A 263 -5.30 -16.36 -14.87
N GLN A 264 -4.10 -16.65 -14.37
CA GLN A 264 -3.04 -17.29 -15.15
C GLN A 264 -3.46 -18.70 -15.64
N LYS A 265 -4.05 -19.52 -14.76
CA LYS A 265 -4.57 -20.86 -15.13
C LYS A 265 -5.70 -20.78 -16.17
N GLN A 266 -6.59 -19.79 -16.07
CA GLN A 266 -7.66 -19.60 -17.06
C GLN A 266 -7.12 -19.16 -18.43
N ALA A 267 -6.01 -18.39 -18.45
CA ALA A 267 -5.35 -17.99 -19.68
C ALA A 267 -4.63 -19.18 -20.36
N SER A 268 -4.00 -20.08 -19.59
CA SER A 268 -3.30 -21.26 -20.14
C SER A 268 -4.27 -22.29 -20.73
N VAL A 269 -5.34 -22.63 -20.01
CA VAL A 269 -6.35 -23.62 -20.47
C VAL A 269 -7.04 -23.16 -21.76
N SER A 270 -7.38 -21.87 -21.85
CA SER A 270 -7.95 -21.30 -23.07
C SER A 270 -7.00 -21.32 -24.26
N GLY A 271 -5.68 -21.44 -24.04
CA GLY A 271 -4.70 -21.62 -25.10
C GLY A 271 -4.70 -23.06 -25.63
N GLU A 272 -4.69 -24.05 -24.73
CA GLU A 272 -4.69 -25.48 -25.08
C GLU A 272 -5.97 -25.90 -25.81
N ASP A 273 -7.14 -25.45 -25.35
CA ASP A 273 -8.43 -25.77 -25.99
C ASP A 273 -8.54 -25.20 -27.41
N VAL A 274 -7.92 -24.05 -27.67
CA VAL A 274 -7.91 -23.41 -29.01
C VAL A 274 -6.94 -24.10 -29.96
N VAL A 275 -5.82 -24.63 -29.44
CA VAL A 275 -4.87 -25.45 -30.21
C VAL A 275 -5.50 -26.79 -30.60
N LEU A 276 -6.28 -27.41 -29.71
CA LEU A 276 -7.02 -28.65 -29.99
C LEU A 276 -8.15 -28.46 -31.03
N LEU A 277 -8.74 -27.26 -31.14
CA LEU A 277 -9.83 -26.95 -32.05
C LEU A 277 -9.39 -26.39 -33.42
N GLY A 278 -8.08 -26.40 -33.74
CA GLY A 278 -7.56 -25.97 -35.05
C GLY A 278 -7.78 -24.50 -35.39
N GLY A 279 -8.18 -23.68 -34.42
CA GLY A 279 -8.42 -22.25 -34.58
C GLY A 279 -7.14 -21.43 -34.42
N ARG A 280 -7.02 -20.29 -35.13
CA ARG A 280 -5.91 -19.36 -34.92
C ARG A 280 -5.88 -18.91 -33.44
N PRO A 281 -4.79 -19.13 -32.69
CA PRO A 281 -4.74 -18.79 -31.28
C PRO A 281 -4.73 -17.26 -31.13
N ARG A 282 -5.74 -16.72 -30.46
CA ARG A 282 -5.59 -15.43 -29.78
C ARG A 282 -5.32 -15.76 -28.32
N PRO A 283 -4.06 -15.74 -27.86
CA PRO A 283 -3.77 -15.94 -26.45
C PRO A 283 -4.50 -14.86 -25.65
N ARG A 284 -5.40 -15.26 -24.75
CA ARG A 284 -6.00 -14.33 -23.79
C ARG A 284 -4.94 -14.01 -22.76
N GLU A 285 -4.33 -12.83 -22.85
CA GLU A 285 -3.40 -12.36 -21.83
C GLU A 285 -4.08 -12.34 -20.44
N PRO A 286 -3.38 -12.77 -19.38
CA PRO A 286 -3.92 -12.74 -18.03
C PRO A 286 -4.16 -11.29 -17.60
N SER A 287 -5.41 -10.96 -17.27
CA SER A 287 -5.77 -9.59 -16.89
C SER A 287 -5.64 -9.36 -15.39
N PHE A 288 -4.59 -8.65 -14.98
CA PHE A 288 -4.40 -8.22 -13.59
C PHE A 288 -5.55 -7.37 -13.02
N PRO A 289 -6.19 -6.42 -13.76
CA PRO A 289 -7.31 -5.66 -13.22
C PRO A 289 -8.51 -6.51 -12.80
N ARG A 290 -8.74 -7.67 -13.44
CA ARG A 290 -9.81 -8.58 -13.01
C ARG A 290 -9.49 -9.29 -11.70
N ALA A 291 -8.23 -9.65 -11.47
CA ALA A 291 -7.79 -10.22 -10.19
C ALA A 291 -7.95 -9.20 -9.05
N VAL A 292 -7.61 -7.93 -9.30
CA VAL A 292 -7.84 -6.82 -8.35
C VAL A 292 -9.33 -6.63 -8.08
N LEU A 293 -10.18 -6.61 -9.12
CA LEU A 293 -11.62 -6.45 -8.97
C LEU A 293 -12.26 -7.64 -8.24
N ALA A 294 -11.79 -8.87 -8.46
CA ALA A 294 -12.27 -10.04 -7.74
C ALA A 294 -11.93 -9.96 -6.23
N THR A 295 -10.78 -9.38 -5.89
CA THR A 295 -10.32 -9.28 -4.49
C THR A 295 -10.97 -8.13 -3.74
N CYS A 296 -11.06 -6.95 -4.37
CA CYS A 296 -11.56 -5.72 -3.73
C CYS A 296 -13.03 -5.38 -4.08
N GLY A 297 -13.67 -6.14 -4.98
CA GLY A 297 -14.96 -5.78 -5.58
C GLY A 297 -16.10 -5.59 -4.59
N SER A 298 -16.15 -6.41 -3.53
CA SER A 298 -17.16 -6.27 -2.46
C SER A 298 -17.05 -4.92 -1.71
N GLY A 299 -15.82 -4.45 -1.46
CA GLY A 299 -15.57 -3.14 -0.83
C GLY A 299 -15.89 -1.97 -1.76
N ILE A 300 -15.54 -2.08 -3.06
CA ILE A 300 -15.89 -1.09 -4.09
C ILE A 300 -17.41 -0.95 -4.18
N PHE A 301 -18.13 -2.07 -4.27
CA PHE A 301 -19.58 -2.08 -4.37
C PHE A 301 -20.25 -1.38 -3.18
N THR A 302 -19.81 -1.73 -1.96
CA THR A 302 -20.33 -1.10 -0.72
C THR A 302 -20.07 0.42 -0.72
N SER A 303 -18.90 0.85 -1.18
CA SER A 303 -18.56 2.28 -1.27
C SER A 303 -19.41 3.01 -2.32
N ILE A 304 -19.67 2.38 -3.47
CA ILE A 304 -20.57 2.93 -4.51
C ILE A 304 -21.98 3.11 -3.95
N CYS A 305 -22.49 2.14 -3.20
CA CYS A 305 -23.80 2.25 -2.56
C CYS A 305 -23.88 3.46 -1.63
N PHE A 306 -22.92 3.63 -0.71
CA PHE A 306 -22.89 4.79 0.18
C PHE A 306 -22.79 6.12 -0.58
N LYS A 307 -21.99 6.17 -1.64
CA LYS A 307 -21.85 7.36 -2.47
C LYS A 307 -23.15 7.73 -3.17
N LEU A 308 -23.80 6.76 -3.82
CA LEU A 308 -25.08 6.97 -4.49
C LEU A 308 -26.15 7.45 -3.52
N THR A 309 -26.24 6.86 -2.32
CA THR A 309 -27.19 7.33 -1.30
C THR A 309 -26.89 8.76 -0.86
N GLN A 310 -25.61 9.11 -0.66
CA GLN A 310 -25.20 10.46 -0.28
C GLN A 310 -25.46 11.48 -1.39
N ASP A 311 -25.24 11.12 -2.65
CA ASP A 311 -25.51 11.98 -3.80
C ASP A 311 -27.00 12.24 -3.95
N LEU A 312 -27.84 11.20 -3.86
CA LEU A 312 -29.30 11.34 -3.86
C LEU A 312 -29.77 12.26 -2.72
N LEU A 313 -29.25 12.09 -1.51
CA LEU A 313 -29.62 12.90 -0.35
C LEU A 313 -29.21 14.37 -0.50
N SER A 314 -28.10 14.64 -1.19
CA SER A 314 -27.63 16.00 -1.45
C SER A 314 -28.57 16.80 -2.36
N PHE A 315 -29.30 16.12 -3.27
CA PHE A 315 -30.30 16.75 -4.13
C PHE A 315 -31.64 17.01 -3.43
N VAL A 316 -31.93 16.31 -2.33
CA VAL A 316 -33.16 16.52 -1.55
C VAL A 316 -33.16 17.89 -0.87
N ASN A 317 -32.00 18.35 -0.37
CA ASN A 317 -31.93 19.58 0.42
C ASN A 317 -32.32 20.86 -0.36
N PRO A 318 -31.85 21.11 -1.61
CA PRO A 318 -32.33 22.24 -2.43
C PRO A 318 -33.83 22.19 -2.74
N GLN A 319 -34.41 21.00 -2.87
CA GLN A 319 -35.86 20.84 -3.11
C GLN A 319 -36.66 21.22 -1.87
N LEU A 320 -36.22 20.77 -0.69
CA LEU A 320 -36.82 21.17 0.58
C LEU A 320 -36.69 22.68 0.83
N LEU A 321 -35.54 23.27 0.49
CA LEU A 321 -35.36 24.72 0.53
C LEU A 321 -36.37 25.45 -0.37
N SER A 322 -36.66 24.93 -1.56
CA SER A 322 -37.70 25.49 -2.44
C SER A 322 -39.07 25.52 -1.77
N ILE A 323 -39.44 24.41 -1.12
CA ILE A 323 -40.72 24.29 -0.41
C ILE A 323 -40.76 25.25 0.79
N LEU A 324 -39.66 25.40 1.52
CA LEU A 324 -39.55 26.30 2.66
C LEU A 324 -39.69 27.77 2.24
N ILE A 325 -39.02 28.20 1.17
CA ILE A 325 -39.13 29.58 0.69
C ILE A 325 -40.54 29.86 0.13
N ARG A 326 -41.19 28.87 -0.54
CA ARG A 326 -42.60 29.00 -0.95
C ARG A 326 -43.52 29.18 0.25
N PHE A 327 -43.24 28.47 1.34
CA PHE A 327 -43.97 28.63 2.59
C PHE A 327 -43.80 30.03 3.19
N ILE A 328 -42.57 30.54 3.26
CA ILE A 328 -42.28 31.89 3.78
C ILE A 328 -42.97 32.98 2.95
N SER A 329 -43.10 32.77 1.63
CA SER A 329 -43.77 33.72 0.73
C SER A 329 -45.30 33.76 0.88
N ASN A 330 -45.91 32.80 1.56
CA ASN A 330 -47.36 32.71 1.73
C ASN A 330 -47.76 33.19 3.14
N PRO A 331 -48.33 34.41 3.30
CA PRO A 331 -48.66 34.96 4.61
C PRO A 331 -49.85 34.27 5.32
N VAL A 332 -50.58 33.40 4.59
CA VAL A 332 -51.78 32.69 5.08
C VAL A 332 -51.42 31.29 5.63
N ALA A 333 -50.19 30.82 5.45
CA ALA A 333 -49.81 29.47 5.85
C ALA A 333 -49.47 29.37 7.35
N SER A 334 -50.04 28.40 8.06
CA SER A 334 -49.83 28.18 9.49
C SER A 334 -48.38 27.80 9.81
N THR A 335 -47.85 28.28 10.94
CA THR A 335 -46.42 28.15 11.33
C THR A 335 -45.93 26.70 11.41
N TRP A 336 -46.82 25.76 11.73
CA TRP A 336 -46.46 24.36 11.87
C TRP A 336 -45.93 23.75 10.58
N TRP A 337 -46.30 24.26 9.40
CA TRP A 337 -45.87 23.75 8.08
C TRP A 337 -44.37 23.92 7.82
N GLY A 338 -43.72 24.87 8.50
CA GLY A 338 -42.26 25.06 8.41
C GLY A 338 -41.45 23.94 9.07
N PHE A 339 -41.89 23.43 10.23
CA PHE A 339 -41.16 22.38 10.97
C PHE A 339 -40.98 21.04 10.24
N PRO A 340 -41.99 20.46 9.55
CA PRO A 340 -41.83 19.22 8.79
C PRO A 340 -40.96 19.38 7.55
N VAL A 341 -40.72 20.61 7.08
CA VAL A 341 -39.76 20.89 6.00
C VAL A 341 -38.35 21.11 6.57
N ALA A 342 -38.22 21.83 7.69
CA ALA A 342 -36.93 22.13 8.32
C ALA A 342 -36.24 20.89 8.95
N ARG A 343 -37.00 19.98 9.59
CA ARG A 343 -36.44 18.76 10.20
C ARG A 343 -35.71 17.85 9.19
N PRO A 344 -36.29 17.50 8.02
CA PRO A 344 -35.57 16.72 7.03
C PRO A 344 -34.42 17.49 6.39
N MET A 345 -34.47 18.82 6.26
CA MET A 345 -33.32 19.62 5.80
C MET A 345 -32.12 19.47 6.74
N PHE A 346 -32.36 19.54 8.07
CA PHE A 346 -31.32 19.32 9.07
C PHE A 346 -30.80 17.87 9.01
N ALA A 347 -31.68 16.88 8.94
CA ALA A 347 -31.31 15.47 8.87
C ALA A 347 -30.48 15.13 7.62
N CYS A 348 -30.81 15.70 6.46
CA CYS A 348 -30.04 15.52 5.21
C CYS A 348 -28.65 16.19 5.29
N SER A 349 -28.50 17.23 6.11
CA SER A 349 -27.23 17.96 6.26
C SER A 349 -26.29 17.27 7.25
N VAL A 350 -26.82 16.63 8.30
CA VAL A 350 -26.04 15.99 9.39
C VAL A 350 -25.70 14.52 9.12
N THR A 351 -26.01 14.00 7.93
CA THR A 351 -25.84 12.57 7.62
C THR A 351 -24.36 12.13 7.60
N PRO A 352 -23.95 11.13 8.43
CA PRO A 352 -22.56 10.66 8.51
C PRO A 352 -22.13 9.79 7.30
N LEU A 353 -23.02 9.55 6.34
CA LEU A 353 -22.78 8.66 5.19
C LEU A 353 -21.57 9.09 4.35
N SER A 354 -21.31 10.40 4.21
CA SER A 354 -20.16 10.91 3.45
C SER A 354 -18.83 10.48 4.07
N GLN A 355 -18.73 10.50 5.41
CA GLN A 355 -17.54 10.10 6.14
C GLN A 355 -17.34 8.58 6.12
N GLN A 356 -18.44 7.81 6.17
CA GLN A 356 -18.38 6.35 6.04
C GLN A 356 -17.90 5.92 4.65
N TYR A 357 -18.39 6.57 3.59
CA TYR A 357 -17.91 6.37 2.22
C TYR A 357 -16.38 6.61 2.13
N LEU A 358 -15.90 7.73 2.68
CA LEU A 358 -14.48 8.06 2.66
C LEU A 358 -13.66 7.01 3.43
N HIS A 359 -14.10 6.62 4.62
CA HIS A 359 -13.43 5.59 5.42
C HIS A 359 -13.31 4.26 4.68
N CYS A 360 -14.42 3.76 4.09
CA CYS A 360 -14.41 2.52 3.32
C CYS A 360 -13.43 2.58 2.13
N ILE A 361 -13.36 3.70 1.42
CA ILE A 361 -12.41 3.88 0.33
C ILE A 361 -10.98 3.90 0.84
N TYR A 362 -10.67 4.63 1.91
CA TYR A 362 -9.30 4.71 2.43
C TYR A 362 -8.79 3.35 2.92
N VAL A 363 -9.60 2.60 3.66
CA VAL A 363 -9.26 1.23 4.10
C VAL A 363 -9.02 0.33 2.89
N MET A 364 -9.88 0.40 1.88
CA MET A 364 -9.71 -0.38 0.65
C MET A 364 -8.43 0.00 -0.11
N VAL A 365 -8.07 1.28 -0.17
CA VAL A 365 -6.84 1.76 -0.79
C VAL A 365 -5.61 1.25 -0.03
N LEU A 366 -5.64 1.25 1.30
CA LEU A 366 -4.55 0.70 2.13
C LEU A 366 -4.39 -0.81 1.90
N ARG A 367 -5.49 -1.57 1.87
CA ARG A 367 -5.49 -2.99 1.53
C ARG A 367 -4.88 -3.22 0.15
N LEU A 368 -5.35 -2.49 -0.86
CA LEU A 368 -4.84 -2.60 -2.22
C LEU A 368 -3.35 -2.27 -2.32
N ARG A 369 -2.88 -1.23 -1.62
CA ARG A 369 -1.46 -0.86 -1.55
C ARG A 369 -0.63 -1.98 -0.95
N SER A 370 -1.03 -2.51 0.20
CA SER A 370 -0.32 -3.63 0.86
C SER A 370 -0.30 -4.88 -0.03
N ALA A 371 -1.42 -5.22 -0.67
CA ALA A 371 -1.53 -6.33 -1.61
C ALA A 371 -0.54 -6.21 -2.77
N ILE A 372 -0.57 -5.07 -3.46
CA ILE A 372 0.28 -4.82 -4.63
C ILE A 372 1.75 -4.80 -4.22
N THR A 373 2.11 -4.10 -3.14
CA THR A 373 3.49 -4.07 -2.64
C THR A 373 3.98 -5.46 -2.27
N GLY A 374 3.18 -6.28 -1.59
CA GLY A 374 3.57 -7.64 -1.23
C GLY A 374 3.70 -8.58 -2.43
N VAL A 375 2.80 -8.49 -3.42
CA VAL A 375 2.91 -9.29 -4.66
C VAL A 375 4.12 -8.85 -5.49
N ILE A 376 4.37 -7.55 -5.62
CA ILE A 376 5.58 -7.03 -6.30
C ILE A 376 6.83 -7.51 -5.57
N TYR A 377 6.89 -7.38 -4.24
CA TYR A 377 8.05 -7.80 -3.46
C TYR A 377 8.31 -9.30 -3.60
N ARG A 378 7.25 -10.13 -3.50
CA ARG A 378 7.35 -11.57 -3.78
C ARG A 378 7.87 -11.83 -5.18
N LYS A 379 7.38 -11.12 -6.20
CA LYS A 379 7.86 -11.27 -7.59
C LYS A 379 9.30 -10.83 -7.75
N VAL A 380 9.73 -9.70 -7.16
CA VAL A 380 11.11 -9.17 -7.23
C VAL A 380 12.13 -10.22 -6.79
N CYS A 381 11.83 -11.02 -5.76
CA CYS A 381 12.71 -12.11 -5.33
C CYS A 381 12.98 -13.16 -6.43
N TRP A 382 12.14 -13.23 -7.46
CA TRP A 382 12.23 -14.19 -8.57
C TRP A 382 12.45 -13.51 -9.93
N ASN A 383 12.59 -12.18 -9.97
CA ASN A 383 12.48 -11.41 -11.21
C ASN A 383 13.83 -11.10 -11.85
N ARG A 384 13.85 -11.11 -13.19
CA ARG A 384 14.96 -10.59 -14.02
C ARG A 384 14.83 -9.06 -14.19
N VAL A 385 15.96 -8.33 -14.19
CA VAL A 385 16.12 -6.85 -14.18
C VAL A 385 15.16 -6.07 -15.13
N PRO A 386 14.70 -4.83 -14.81
CA PRO A 386 13.45 -4.26 -15.35
C PRO A 386 13.58 -3.28 -16.53
N GLY A 387 12.57 -3.26 -17.41
CA GLY A 387 12.37 -2.29 -18.49
C GLY A 387 11.02 -1.53 -18.37
N GLY A 388 10.96 -0.28 -18.86
CA GLY A 388 9.85 0.67 -18.62
C GLY A 388 8.99 1.09 -19.83
N LEU A 389 8.01 1.97 -19.52
CA LEU A 389 7.04 2.74 -20.38
C LEU A 389 5.87 1.91 -20.99
N GLY A 390 4.66 2.40 -21.33
CA GLY A 390 4.04 3.71 -21.60
C GLY A 390 2.50 3.57 -21.87
N VAL A 391 1.86 4.61 -22.44
CA VAL A 391 0.47 5.15 -22.27
C VAL A 391 -0.69 4.35 -23.00
N SER A 392 -2.01 4.31 -22.65
CA SER A 392 -3.13 5.23 -23.04
C SER A 392 -4.60 4.77 -22.72
N LEU A 393 -5.49 5.74 -22.35
CA LEU A 393 -6.95 6.02 -22.67
C LEU A 393 -8.07 4.93 -22.50
N THR A 394 -9.38 5.16 -22.22
CA THR A 394 -10.28 6.31 -21.89
C THR A 394 -11.67 5.86 -21.36
N LEU A 395 -12.33 6.77 -20.62
CA LEU A 395 -13.77 7.13 -20.55
C LEU A 395 -14.85 6.13 -20.10
N LEU A 396 -15.64 6.56 -19.10
CA LEU A 396 -17.11 6.42 -19.07
C LEU A 396 -17.72 7.26 -17.92
N GLY A 397 -18.79 8.02 -18.22
CA GLY A 397 -19.55 8.74 -17.19
C GLY A 397 -20.62 9.69 -17.74
N TRP A 398 -21.72 9.15 -18.31
CA TRP A 398 -22.91 9.91 -18.73
C TRP A 398 -24.22 9.73 -17.91
N PRO A 399 -24.36 8.98 -16.79
CA PRO A 399 -25.71 8.79 -16.22
C PRO A 399 -26.29 10.03 -15.51
N ALA A 400 -25.47 10.98 -15.05
CA ALA A 400 -25.92 12.08 -14.19
C ALA A 400 -26.74 13.16 -14.92
N VAL A 401 -26.55 13.32 -16.24
CA VAL A 401 -27.25 14.34 -17.03
C VAL A 401 -28.70 13.94 -17.32
N VAL A 402 -28.97 12.64 -17.42
CA VAL A 402 -30.31 12.13 -17.77
C VAL A 402 -31.30 12.29 -16.62
N ALA A 403 -30.86 12.15 -15.36
CA ALA A 403 -31.72 12.36 -14.19
C ALA A 403 -32.07 13.84 -13.94
N PHE A 404 -31.20 14.77 -14.39
CA PHE A 404 -31.42 16.22 -14.24
C PHE A 404 -32.51 16.75 -15.20
N LEU A 405 -32.73 16.07 -16.33
CA LEU A 405 -33.63 16.51 -17.40
C LEU A 405 -35.12 16.21 -17.14
N CYS A 406 -35.45 15.37 -16.15
CA CYS A 406 -36.84 14.95 -15.92
C CYS A 406 -37.67 15.89 -15.03
N ASN A 407 -37.07 16.88 -14.35
CA ASN A 407 -37.78 17.61 -13.28
C ASN A 407 -38.02 19.11 -13.51
N LEU A 408 -37.47 19.72 -14.57
CA LEU A 408 -37.51 21.17 -14.76
C LEU A 408 -37.75 21.49 -16.25
N GLY A 409 -38.79 22.28 -16.54
CA GLY A 409 -39.29 22.56 -17.88
C GLY A 409 -38.31 23.26 -18.86
N PRO A 410 -38.79 23.74 -20.02
CA PRO A 410 -37.96 24.15 -21.18
C PRO A 410 -36.89 25.23 -20.91
N SER A 411 -36.99 26.00 -19.82
CA SER A 411 -36.03 27.06 -19.47
C SER A 411 -34.64 26.57 -19.04
N ILE A 412 -34.46 25.28 -18.77
CA ILE A 412 -33.14 24.70 -18.43
C ILE A 412 -32.31 24.30 -19.66
N LEU A 413 -32.94 24.21 -20.84
CA LEU A 413 -32.23 23.93 -22.10
C LEU A 413 -31.12 24.95 -22.37
N ALA A 414 -31.31 26.22 -21.98
CA ALA A 414 -30.29 27.26 -22.10
C ALA A 414 -29.08 27.03 -21.16
N GLY A 415 -29.32 26.59 -19.91
CA GLY A 415 -28.25 26.30 -18.94
C GLY A 415 -27.49 25.01 -19.27
N VAL A 416 -28.18 23.97 -19.74
CA VAL A 416 -27.55 22.73 -20.22
C VAL A 416 -26.81 23.00 -21.54
N ALA A 417 -27.36 23.80 -22.45
CA ALA A 417 -26.65 24.23 -23.65
C ALA A 417 -25.37 25.00 -23.29
N LEU A 418 -25.40 25.88 -22.28
CA LEU A 418 -24.21 26.59 -21.81
C LEU A 418 -23.16 25.65 -21.19
N ILE A 419 -23.57 24.67 -20.37
CA ILE A 419 -22.64 23.65 -19.84
C ILE A 419 -22.06 22.81 -20.98
N VAL A 420 -22.88 22.36 -21.93
CA VAL A 420 -22.46 21.59 -23.11
C VAL A 420 -21.56 22.42 -24.03
N LEU A 421 -21.74 23.74 -24.09
CA LEU A 421 -20.87 24.70 -24.80
C LEU A 421 -19.55 24.95 -24.06
N LEU A 422 -19.54 24.91 -22.72
CA LEU A 422 -18.34 25.07 -21.90
C LEU A 422 -17.44 23.83 -21.91
N VAL A 423 -17.98 22.64 -22.18
CA VAL A 423 -17.19 21.39 -22.34
C VAL A 423 -16.18 21.47 -23.51
N PRO A 424 -16.53 21.86 -24.75
CA PRO A 424 -15.57 22.03 -25.84
C PRO A 424 -14.66 23.25 -25.66
N LEU A 425 -15.03 24.25 -24.84
CA LEU A 425 -14.12 25.34 -24.45
C LEU A 425 -13.01 24.84 -23.51
N ASN A 426 -13.37 23.99 -22.54
CA ASN A 426 -12.44 23.45 -21.54
C ASN A 426 -11.70 22.18 -22.00
N GLY A 427 -12.20 21.47 -23.02
CA GLY A 427 -11.60 20.24 -23.56
C GLY A 427 -10.17 20.43 -24.09
N PRO A 428 -9.90 21.39 -24.99
CA PRO A 428 -8.56 21.70 -25.48
C PRO A 428 -7.62 22.15 -24.35
N VAL A 429 -8.13 22.92 -23.37
CA VAL A 429 -7.38 23.32 -22.17
C VAL A 429 -6.97 22.08 -21.39
N ALA A 430 -7.86 21.14 -21.15
CA ALA A 430 -7.57 19.88 -20.46
C ALA A 430 -6.59 18.98 -21.23
N MET A 431 -6.69 18.91 -22.56
CA MET A 431 -5.76 18.15 -23.40
C MET A 431 -4.35 18.78 -23.39
N LYS A 432 -4.26 20.11 -23.46
CA LYS A 432 -2.98 20.84 -23.37
C LYS A 432 -2.38 20.74 -21.96
N MET A 433 -3.21 20.86 -20.92
CA MET A 433 -2.86 20.62 -19.52
C MET A 433 -2.24 19.23 -19.34
N ARG A 434 -2.83 18.19 -19.93
CA ARG A 434 -2.29 16.83 -19.93
C ARG A 434 -0.94 16.72 -20.64
N ALA A 435 -0.80 17.33 -21.81
CA ALA A 435 0.46 17.33 -22.55
C ALA A 435 1.59 18.01 -21.74
N LEU A 436 1.28 19.14 -21.09
CA LEU A 436 2.22 19.84 -20.21
C LEU A 436 2.58 19.00 -18.97
N GLN A 437 1.62 18.30 -18.36
CA GLN A 437 1.87 17.43 -17.22
C GLN A 437 2.81 16.26 -17.59
N VAL A 438 2.66 15.68 -18.79
CA VAL A 438 3.59 14.65 -19.31
C VAL A 438 4.97 15.24 -19.59
N GLY A 439 5.04 16.45 -20.15
CA GLY A 439 6.29 17.17 -20.36
C GLY A 439 7.03 17.44 -19.06
N GLN A 440 6.32 17.92 -18.03
CA GLN A 440 6.86 18.19 -16.69
C GLN A 440 7.49 16.93 -16.07
N MET A 441 6.83 15.78 -16.17
CA MET A 441 7.36 14.53 -15.59
C MET A 441 8.72 14.17 -16.18
N LYS A 442 8.97 14.39 -17.48
CA LYS A 442 10.28 14.13 -18.09
C LYS A 442 11.40 14.94 -17.46
N PHE A 443 11.21 16.26 -17.29
CA PHE A 443 12.21 17.12 -16.66
C PHE A 443 12.39 16.81 -15.18
N LYS A 444 11.30 16.51 -14.48
CA LYS A 444 11.34 16.10 -13.07
C LYS A 444 12.13 14.80 -12.88
N ASP A 445 11.91 13.80 -13.73
CA ASP A 445 12.63 12.52 -13.68
C ASP A 445 14.12 12.71 -13.98
N SER A 446 14.47 13.51 -15.00
CA SER A 446 15.86 13.86 -15.31
C SER A 446 16.55 14.59 -14.14
N ARG A 447 15.87 15.54 -13.50
CA ARG A 447 16.41 16.26 -12.33
C ARG A 447 16.63 15.32 -11.15
N THR A 448 15.66 14.47 -10.83
CA THR A 448 15.80 13.51 -9.71
C THR A 448 16.90 12.50 -9.99
N LYS A 449 17.05 12.03 -11.24
CA LYS A 449 18.15 11.14 -11.66
C LYS A 449 19.51 11.82 -11.46
N LEU A 450 19.70 13.02 -12.02
CA LEU A 450 20.95 13.77 -11.89
C LEU A 450 21.27 14.09 -10.42
N MET A 451 20.27 14.42 -9.61
CA MET A 451 20.43 14.66 -8.17
C MET A 451 20.90 13.39 -7.44
N SER A 452 20.35 12.23 -7.78
CA SER A 452 20.78 10.94 -7.22
C SER A 452 22.22 10.61 -7.60
N GLU A 453 22.63 10.89 -8.84
CA GLU A 453 24.02 10.70 -9.31
C GLU A 453 25.00 11.63 -8.56
N ILE A 454 24.61 12.90 -8.35
CA ILE A 454 25.40 13.87 -7.57
C ILE A 454 25.57 13.41 -6.12
N LEU A 455 24.50 12.94 -5.47
CA LEU A 455 24.56 12.45 -4.08
C LEU A 455 25.42 11.19 -3.97
N GLY A 456 25.30 10.26 -4.92
CA GLY A 456 26.14 9.06 -4.97
C GLY A 456 27.62 9.37 -5.17
N GLY A 457 27.94 10.41 -5.94
CA GLY A 457 29.32 10.84 -6.24
C GLY A 457 29.82 12.04 -5.43
N PHE A 458 29.15 12.41 -4.33
CA PHE A 458 29.34 13.73 -3.71
C PHE A 458 30.78 14.01 -3.26
N LYS A 459 31.46 12.99 -2.69
CA LYS A 459 32.86 13.09 -2.26
C LYS A 459 33.80 13.40 -3.43
N VAL A 460 33.62 12.73 -4.57
CA VAL A 460 34.43 12.94 -5.78
C VAL A 460 34.17 14.34 -6.34
N LEU A 461 32.92 14.77 -6.33
CA LEU A 461 32.55 16.10 -6.82
C LEU A 461 33.20 17.23 -6.02
N LYS A 462 33.26 17.06 -4.70
CA LYS A 462 33.96 17.95 -3.76
C LYS A 462 35.47 17.97 -4.01
N LEU A 463 36.07 16.79 -4.18
CA LEU A 463 37.51 16.64 -4.42
C LEU A 463 37.97 17.40 -5.68
N TYR A 464 37.18 17.34 -6.75
CA TYR A 464 37.47 18.06 -7.99
C TYR A 464 36.92 19.50 -8.03
N ALA A 465 36.30 19.99 -6.96
CA ALA A 465 35.64 21.30 -6.90
C ALA A 465 34.66 21.56 -8.07
N ARG A 466 33.98 20.52 -8.57
CA ARG A 466 33.08 20.60 -9.74
C ARG A 466 31.63 20.91 -9.39
N GLU A 467 31.32 21.14 -8.11
CA GLU A 467 29.99 21.52 -7.62
C GLU A 467 29.29 22.62 -8.42
N PRO A 468 29.90 23.79 -8.72
CA PRO A 468 29.20 24.86 -9.43
C PRO A 468 28.78 24.45 -10.85
N VAL A 469 29.56 23.58 -11.50
CA VAL A 469 29.24 23.08 -12.85
C VAL A 469 28.01 22.19 -12.83
N PHE A 470 27.91 21.29 -11.83
CA PHE A 470 26.75 20.42 -11.67
C PHE A 470 25.53 21.19 -11.16
N LEU A 471 25.72 22.20 -10.31
CA LEU A 471 24.66 23.10 -9.88
C LEU A 471 24.02 23.80 -11.08
N GLY A 472 24.83 24.38 -11.97
CA GLY A 472 24.33 25.02 -13.19
C GLY A 472 23.55 24.06 -14.11
N LYS A 473 23.95 22.78 -14.18
CA LYS A 473 23.18 21.75 -14.92
C LYS A 473 21.81 21.48 -14.28
N VAL A 474 21.76 21.38 -12.95
CA VAL A 474 20.50 21.15 -12.21
C VAL A 474 19.58 22.38 -12.33
N GLU A 475 20.13 23.58 -12.24
CA GLU A 475 19.41 24.85 -12.42
C GLU A 475 18.84 24.96 -13.84
N GLY A 476 19.60 24.63 -14.89
CA GLY A 476 19.10 24.62 -16.27
C GLY A 476 17.89 23.70 -16.44
N ILE A 477 17.96 22.46 -15.92
CA ILE A 477 16.81 21.53 -15.95
C ILE A 477 15.63 22.09 -15.14
N ARG A 478 15.91 22.76 -14.02
CA ARG A 478 14.89 23.35 -13.14
C ARG A 478 14.19 24.53 -13.80
N GLU A 479 14.90 25.37 -14.55
CA GLU A 479 14.31 26.49 -15.29
C GLU A 479 13.34 26.00 -16.37
N ASP A 480 13.70 24.96 -17.11
CA ASP A 480 12.82 24.32 -18.09
C ASP A 480 11.59 23.68 -17.43
N GLU A 481 11.78 23.00 -16.28
CA GLU A 481 10.68 22.47 -15.47
C GLU A 481 9.72 23.59 -15.01
N LEU A 482 10.27 24.70 -14.52
CA LEU A 482 9.51 25.86 -14.05
C LEU A 482 8.75 26.56 -15.19
N ARG A 483 9.30 26.60 -16.40
CA ARG A 483 8.61 27.18 -17.57
C ARG A 483 7.34 26.41 -17.90
N ILE A 484 7.40 25.08 -17.88
CA ILE A 484 6.22 24.21 -18.11
C ILE A 484 5.23 24.32 -16.95
N LEU A 485 5.72 24.33 -15.70
CA LEU A 485 4.86 24.54 -14.53
C LEU A 485 4.13 25.88 -14.58
N ARG A 486 4.79 26.94 -15.02
CA ARG A 486 4.17 28.27 -15.19
C ARG A 486 3.06 28.24 -16.24
N GLN A 487 3.31 27.62 -17.40
CA GLN A 487 2.29 27.44 -18.43
C GLN A 487 1.11 26.61 -17.91
N SER A 488 1.37 25.55 -17.15
CA SER A 488 0.34 24.73 -16.53
C SER A 488 -0.47 25.52 -15.49
N ALA A 489 0.18 26.36 -14.68
CA ALA A 489 -0.48 27.22 -13.71
C ALA A 489 -1.39 28.25 -14.39
N TYR A 490 -0.97 28.85 -15.51
CA TYR A 490 -1.84 29.74 -16.29
C TYR A 490 -3.07 29.02 -16.85
N LEU A 491 -2.90 27.81 -17.40
CA LEU A 491 -4.04 27.02 -17.86
C LEU A 491 -4.98 26.62 -16.71
N GLN A 492 -4.44 26.30 -15.53
CA GLN A 492 -5.24 26.03 -14.33
C GLN A 492 -6.00 27.27 -13.86
N ALA A 493 -5.36 28.45 -13.87
CA ALA A 493 -6.02 29.70 -13.50
C ALA A 493 -7.17 30.02 -14.46
N ILE A 494 -6.95 29.87 -15.78
CA ILE A 494 -8.00 30.04 -16.80
C ILE A 494 -9.15 29.06 -16.56
N SER A 495 -8.84 27.76 -16.37
CA SER A 495 -9.87 26.75 -16.13
C SER A 495 -10.66 27.04 -14.84
N THR A 496 -9.98 27.39 -13.76
CA THR A 496 -10.60 27.74 -12.47
C THR A 496 -11.49 28.98 -12.60
N PHE A 497 -11.02 30.00 -13.32
CA PHE A 497 -11.79 31.20 -13.62
C PHE A 497 -13.07 30.87 -14.39
N THR A 498 -12.98 30.07 -15.46
CA THR A 498 -14.15 29.61 -16.22
C THR A 498 -15.17 28.91 -15.33
N TRP A 499 -14.74 28.04 -14.42
CA TRP A 499 -15.62 27.35 -13.48
C TRP A 499 -16.23 28.25 -12.41
N VAL A 500 -15.50 29.25 -11.94
CA VAL A 500 -16.01 30.24 -10.97
C VAL A 500 -17.04 31.17 -11.63
N CYS A 501 -16.84 31.54 -12.90
CA CYS A 501 -17.73 32.45 -13.64
C CYS A 501 -18.98 31.77 -14.22
N THR A 502 -18.96 30.45 -14.43
CA THR A 502 -20.08 29.69 -15.02
C THR A 502 -21.44 29.96 -14.34
N PRO A 503 -21.58 29.95 -13.00
CA PRO A 503 -22.87 30.23 -12.34
C PRO A 503 -23.37 31.66 -12.56
N PHE A 504 -22.46 32.63 -12.67
CA PHE A 504 -22.81 34.03 -12.94
C PHE A 504 -23.27 34.24 -14.38
N LEU A 505 -22.65 33.54 -15.34
CA LEU A 505 -23.06 33.56 -16.74
C LEU A 505 -24.45 32.95 -16.96
N VAL A 506 -24.80 31.89 -16.21
CA VAL A 506 -26.15 31.31 -16.24
C VAL A 506 -27.20 32.27 -15.67
N TRP A 507 -26.82 33.13 -14.73
CA TRP A 507 -27.73 34.08 -14.08
C TRP A 507 -28.02 35.33 -14.92
N LEU A 508 -27.21 35.62 -15.95
CA LEU A 508 -27.49 36.72 -16.88
C LEU A 508 -28.79 36.41 -17.64
N PRO A 509 -29.83 37.26 -17.54
CA PRO A 509 -31.06 37.03 -18.26
C PRO A 509 -30.80 37.13 -19.78
N PRO A 510 -31.21 36.15 -20.59
CA PRO A 510 -31.31 36.35 -22.02
C PRO A 510 -32.38 37.43 -22.28
N ASP A 511 -32.10 38.34 -23.22
CA ASP A 511 -32.86 39.56 -23.51
C ASP A 511 -34.39 39.48 -23.32
N ARG A 512 -34.93 40.56 -22.73
CA ARG A 512 -36.28 41.18 -22.77
C ARG A 512 -37.55 40.39 -23.15
N GLY A 513 -37.57 39.06 -23.04
CA GLY A 513 -38.73 38.23 -23.42
C GLY A 513 -39.03 37.05 -22.49
N TRP A 514 -38.18 36.73 -21.51
CA TRP A 514 -38.46 35.68 -20.53
C TRP A 514 -39.19 36.27 -19.31
N PRO A 515 -40.26 35.64 -18.78
CA PRO A 515 -40.91 36.10 -17.55
C PRO A 515 -39.88 36.21 -16.41
N PRO A 516 -39.94 37.27 -15.57
CA PRO A 516 -39.01 37.45 -14.46
C PRO A 516 -38.97 36.16 -13.64
N THR A 517 -37.78 35.58 -13.52
CA THR A 517 -37.57 34.37 -12.73
C THR A 517 -37.93 34.70 -11.29
N SER A 518 -38.97 34.03 -10.76
CA SER A 518 -39.37 34.19 -9.35
C SER A 518 -38.14 34.00 -8.46
N HIS A 519 -37.93 34.86 -7.44
CA HIS A 519 -36.76 34.79 -6.53
C HIS A 519 -36.50 33.35 -6.02
N LEU A 520 -37.58 32.60 -5.81
CA LEU A 520 -37.63 31.16 -5.52
C LEU A 520 -36.82 30.27 -6.49
N LYS A 521 -37.00 30.47 -7.81
CA LYS A 521 -36.33 29.68 -8.85
C LYS A 521 -34.83 30.00 -8.91
N ALA A 522 -34.44 31.23 -8.58
CA ALA A 522 -33.04 31.67 -8.56
C ALA A 522 -32.25 31.05 -7.39
N PHE A 523 -32.80 30.99 -6.17
CA PHE A 523 -32.08 30.39 -5.04
C PHE A 523 -31.86 28.88 -5.19
N VAL A 524 -32.85 28.16 -5.72
CA VAL A 524 -32.77 26.71 -5.94
C VAL A 524 -31.78 26.39 -7.06
N SER A 525 -31.78 27.16 -8.15
CA SER A 525 -30.83 26.97 -9.24
C SER A 525 -29.39 27.24 -8.78
N VAL A 526 -29.13 28.34 -8.05
CA VAL A 526 -27.79 28.65 -7.51
C VAL A 526 -27.28 27.53 -6.59
N SER A 527 -28.15 26.99 -5.72
CA SER A 527 -27.79 25.88 -4.84
C SER A 527 -27.44 24.60 -5.61
N LEU A 528 -28.22 24.26 -6.65
CA LEU A 528 -27.93 23.13 -7.53
C LEU A 528 -26.64 23.32 -8.34
N PHE A 529 -26.36 24.53 -8.83
CA PHE A 529 -25.09 24.85 -9.50
C PHE A 529 -23.89 24.71 -8.58
N ASN A 530 -24.01 25.15 -7.32
CA ASN A 530 -22.94 24.99 -6.34
C ASN A 530 -22.65 23.52 -6.01
N ILE A 531 -23.68 22.66 -5.97
CA ILE A 531 -23.51 21.21 -5.81
C ILE A 531 -22.82 20.60 -7.04
N LEU A 532 -23.19 21.03 -8.25
CA LEU A 532 -22.63 20.53 -9.51
C LEU A 532 -21.19 21.01 -9.78
N LYS A 533 -20.79 22.14 -9.21
CA LYS A 533 -19.44 22.73 -9.38
C LYS A 533 -18.33 21.80 -8.89
N THR A 534 -18.52 21.16 -7.73
CA THR A 534 -17.52 20.26 -7.13
C THR A 534 -17.14 19.08 -8.04
N PRO A 535 -18.09 18.25 -8.53
CA PRO A 535 -17.76 17.16 -9.45
C PRO A 535 -17.22 17.65 -10.80
N GLN A 536 -17.64 18.82 -11.27
CA GLN A 536 -17.10 19.44 -12.50
C GLN A 536 -15.61 19.81 -12.36
N ASN A 537 -15.22 20.40 -11.23
CA ASN A 537 -13.81 20.74 -10.95
C ASN A 537 -12.93 19.49 -10.78
N LEU A 538 -13.50 18.39 -10.27
CA LEU A 538 -12.79 17.12 -10.07
C LEU A 538 -12.72 16.27 -11.34
N LEU A 539 -13.61 16.48 -12.33
CA LEU A 539 -13.69 15.65 -13.53
C LEU A 539 -12.38 15.56 -14.31
N PRO A 540 -11.63 16.67 -14.57
CA PRO A 540 -10.33 16.59 -15.25
C PRO A 540 -9.29 15.80 -14.45
N GLN A 541 -9.31 15.93 -13.12
CA GLN A 541 -8.41 15.20 -12.23
C GLN A 541 -8.73 13.70 -12.24
N ILE A 542 -10.01 13.32 -12.25
CA ILE A 542 -10.46 11.93 -12.35
C ILE A 542 -10.03 11.33 -13.70
N ILE A 543 -10.21 12.05 -14.81
CA ILE A 543 -9.79 11.58 -16.14
C ILE A 543 -8.27 11.36 -16.17
N SER A 544 -7.48 12.30 -15.64
CA SER A 544 -6.02 12.15 -15.53
C SER A 544 -5.64 10.96 -14.64
N GLY A 545 -6.31 10.80 -13.49
CA GLY A 545 -6.12 9.69 -12.56
C GLY A 545 -6.43 8.33 -13.19
N LEU A 546 -7.54 8.20 -13.94
CA LEU A 546 -7.90 6.96 -14.65
C LEU A 546 -6.87 6.58 -15.71
N VAL A 547 -6.34 7.56 -16.43
CA VAL A 547 -5.23 7.32 -17.36
C VAL A 547 -4.03 6.78 -16.60
N GLN A 548 -3.60 7.45 -15.53
CA GLN A 548 -2.45 7.02 -14.72
C GLN A 548 -2.64 5.61 -14.14
N ILE A 549 -3.83 5.29 -13.63
CA ILE A 549 -4.16 3.95 -13.11
C ILE A 549 -3.99 2.89 -14.19
N SER A 550 -4.50 3.14 -15.40
CA SER A 550 -4.37 2.21 -16.52
C SER A 550 -2.90 1.93 -16.86
N LEU A 551 -2.06 2.97 -16.89
CA LEU A 551 -0.63 2.81 -17.20
C LEU A 551 0.10 2.04 -16.13
N SER A 552 -0.19 2.34 -14.87
CA SER A 552 0.39 1.66 -13.71
C SER A 552 -0.03 0.19 -13.69
N LEU A 553 -1.31 -0.12 -13.92
CA LEU A 553 -1.80 -1.50 -14.00
C LEU A 553 -1.16 -2.27 -15.15
N LYS A 554 -0.98 -1.64 -16.32
CA LYS A 554 -0.29 -2.26 -17.46
C LYS A 554 1.18 -2.57 -17.14
N ARG A 555 1.89 -1.65 -16.49
CA ARG A 555 3.27 -1.85 -16.03
C ARG A 555 3.36 -2.99 -15.01
N ILE A 556 2.46 -3.02 -14.04
CA ILE A 556 2.41 -4.08 -13.03
C ILE A 556 2.08 -5.43 -13.67
N GLN A 557 1.08 -5.49 -14.55
CA GLN A 557 0.73 -6.72 -15.27
C GLN A 557 1.92 -7.24 -16.08
N HIS A 558 2.61 -6.36 -16.82
CA HIS A 558 3.80 -6.76 -17.58
C HIS A 558 4.91 -7.29 -16.66
N PHE A 559 5.21 -6.60 -15.56
CA PHE A 559 6.20 -7.02 -14.57
C PHE A 559 5.85 -8.38 -13.93
N LEU A 560 4.59 -8.59 -13.54
CA LEU A 560 4.15 -9.84 -12.93
C LEU A 560 4.13 -11.01 -13.91
N SER A 561 3.98 -10.72 -15.21
CA SER A 561 4.03 -11.71 -16.29
C SER A 561 5.44 -12.01 -16.79
N GLN A 562 6.50 -11.36 -16.28
CA GLN A 562 7.86 -11.72 -16.64
C GLN A 562 8.19 -13.14 -16.16
N ASP A 563 9.04 -13.83 -16.90
CA ASP A 563 9.43 -15.20 -16.57
C ASP A 563 10.18 -15.24 -15.23
N GLU A 564 9.86 -16.25 -14.42
CA GLU A 564 10.49 -16.50 -13.13
C GLU A 564 11.63 -17.51 -13.33
N LEU A 565 12.68 -17.40 -12.52
CA LEU A 565 13.73 -18.43 -12.46
C LEU A 565 13.12 -19.75 -12.01
N ASP A 566 13.39 -20.83 -12.75
CA ASP A 566 12.91 -22.17 -12.36
C ASP A 566 13.64 -22.66 -11.10
N PRO A 567 12.93 -22.88 -9.96
CA PRO A 567 13.54 -23.41 -8.75
C PRO A 567 14.15 -24.81 -8.93
N HIS A 568 13.71 -25.56 -9.94
CA HIS A 568 14.19 -26.90 -10.27
C HIS A 568 15.40 -26.89 -11.23
N CYS A 569 15.92 -25.71 -11.60
CA CYS A 569 17.12 -25.58 -12.41
C CYS A 569 18.32 -26.33 -11.80
N VAL A 570 18.47 -26.25 -10.47
CA VAL A 570 19.50 -26.93 -9.68
C VAL A 570 18.87 -27.95 -8.73
N GLU A 571 19.24 -29.21 -8.86
CA GLU A 571 18.81 -30.25 -7.93
C GLU A 571 19.54 -30.10 -6.59
N ARG A 572 18.82 -29.62 -5.58
CA ARG A 572 19.31 -29.56 -4.19
C ARG A 572 18.95 -30.84 -3.45
N LYS A 573 19.87 -31.79 -3.37
CA LYS A 573 19.68 -33.05 -2.62
C LYS A 573 20.09 -32.85 -1.16
N THR A 574 19.20 -33.17 -0.22
CA THR A 574 19.52 -33.22 1.22
C THR A 574 20.49 -34.36 1.48
N ILE A 575 21.41 -34.17 2.43
CA ILE A 575 22.39 -35.17 2.81
C ILE A 575 21.66 -36.27 3.60
N THR A 576 21.24 -37.35 2.93
CA THR A 576 20.97 -38.64 3.58
C THR A 576 22.31 -39.38 3.73
N PRO A 577 22.69 -39.82 4.95
CA PRO A 577 23.90 -40.62 5.12
C PRO A 577 23.67 -42.02 4.51
N GLY A 578 24.21 -42.27 3.30
CA GLY A 578 24.27 -43.62 2.76
C GLY A 578 24.12 -43.79 1.24
N GLU A 579 23.65 -42.81 0.48
CA GLU A 579 23.40 -43.02 -0.96
C GLU A 579 24.54 -42.55 -1.87
N ARG A 580 25.27 -43.53 -2.42
CA ARG A 580 26.01 -43.36 -3.69
C ARG A 580 25.01 -43.52 -4.83
N LEU A 581 24.81 -42.47 -5.63
CA LEU A 581 24.09 -42.57 -6.89
C LEU A 581 24.94 -41.98 -8.01
N GLY A 582 25.49 -42.86 -8.83
CA GLY A 582 25.91 -42.55 -10.19
C GLY A 582 24.76 -42.84 -11.15
N LYS A 583 24.57 -41.99 -12.16
CA LYS A 583 23.98 -42.37 -13.44
C LYS A 583 24.35 -41.32 -14.49
N GLU A 584 25.15 -41.75 -15.45
CA GLU A 584 25.29 -41.12 -16.76
C GLU A 584 23.98 -41.30 -17.54
N ILE A 585 23.51 -40.24 -18.21
CA ILE A 585 22.41 -40.29 -19.18
C ILE A 585 22.84 -39.43 -20.39
N PRO A 586 22.76 -39.95 -21.63
CA PRO A 586 23.28 -39.28 -22.83
C PRO A 586 22.36 -38.17 -23.37
N ILE A 587 22.96 -37.23 -24.09
CA ILE A 587 22.35 -36.04 -24.70
C ILE A 587 21.96 -36.32 -26.16
N PRO A 588 20.77 -35.90 -26.65
CA PRO A 588 20.55 -35.59 -28.05
C PRO A 588 20.66 -34.07 -28.31
N THR A 589 21.43 -33.73 -29.32
CA THR A 589 21.73 -32.39 -29.85
C THR A 589 20.52 -31.64 -30.45
N SER A 590 20.60 -30.29 -30.35
CA SER A 590 20.06 -29.21 -31.21
C SER A 590 18.80 -28.47 -30.72
N ASP A 591 18.88 -27.16 -30.42
CA ASP A 591 18.79 -26.04 -31.38
C ASP A 591 19.05 -24.65 -30.74
N TRP A 592 19.53 -23.71 -31.54
CA TRP A 592 20.24 -22.47 -31.16
C TRP A 592 19.34 -21.23 -30.93
N VAL A 593 19.75 -20.35 -30.01
CA VAL A 593 19.39 -18.90 -30.00
C VAL A 593 20.67 -18.06 -29.80
N PRO A 594 20.99 -17.06 -30.65
CA PRO A 594 22.24 -16.30 -30.55
C PRO A 594 22.13 -15.12 -29.58
N GLY A 595 23.10 -14.99 -28.67
CA GLY A 595 23.32 -13.76 -27.87
C GLY A 595 23.63 -13.95 -26.37
N LEU A 596 23.55 -15.16 -25.83
CA LEU A 596 23.93 -15.46 -24.45
C LEU A 596 25.29 -16.18 -24.39
N LEU A 597 26.10 -15.88 -23.37
CA LEU A 597 27.35 -16.58 -23.06
C LEU A 597 26.99 -18.02 -22.66
N ALA A 598 27.06 -18.96 -23.60
CA ALA A 598 26.78 -20.37 -23.37
C ALA A 598 28.00 -21.02 -22.71
N LEU A 599 27.86 -21.43 -21.45
CA LEU A 599 28.88 -22.19 -20.73
C LEU A 599 28.68 -23.68 -20.98
N SER A 600 29.70 -24.34 -21.56
CA SER A 600 29.75 -25.79 -21.70
C SER A 600 30.79 -26.34 -20.73
N LEU A 601 30.34 -27.07 -19.72
CA LEU A 601 31.16 -27.43 -18.55
C LEU A 601 30.87 -28.87 -18.11
N ASP A 602 31.93 -29.65 -17.93
CA ASP A 602 31.91 -30.93 -17.22
C ASP A 602 32.86 -30.85 -16.03
N ILE A 603 32.30 -30.72 -14.82
CA ILE A 603 33.05 -30.43 -13.59
C ILE A 603 32.53 -31.30 -12.45
N GLN A 604 33.44 -31.97 -11.74
CA GLN A 604 33.14 -32.69 -10.52
C GLN A 604 34.00 -32.18 -9.36
N VAL A 605 33.35 -31.68 -8.30
CA VAL A 605 34.04 -31.18 -7.10
C VAL A 605 33.95 -32.22 -5.98
N PRO A 606 35.09 -32.74 -5.47
CA PRO A 606 35.09 -33.68 -4.34
C PRO A 606 34.67 -32.99 -3.03
N LYS A 607 34.06 -33.76 -2.12
CA LYS A 607 33.60 -33.26 -0.82
C LYS A 607 34.79 -32.92 0.07
N GLY A 608 34.75 -31.76 0.73
CA GLY A 608 35.77 -31.32 1.68
C GLY A 608 37.04 -30.76 1.03
N ALA A 609 37.10 -30.71 -0.30
CA ALA A 609 38.23 -30.18 -1.04
C ALA A 609 38.16 -28.65 -1.17
N LEU A 610 39.34 -28.04 -1.26
CA LEU A 610 39.54 -26.64 -1.61
C LEU A 610 39.87 -26.55 -3.11
N VAL A 611 38.90 -26.07 -3.89
CA VAL A 611 38.98 -25.96 -5.35
C VAL A 611 39.14 -24.51 -5.78
N ALA A 612 40.13 -24.21 -6.62
CA ALA A 612 40.28 -22.90 -7.25
C ALA A 612 39.72 -22.87 -8.67
N VAL A 613 39.07 -21.77 -9.03
CA VAL A 613 38.66 -21.46 -10.40
C VAL A 613 39.50 -20.28 -10.89
N ALA A 614 40.39 -20.54 -11.84
CA ALA A 614 41.33 -19.58 -12.41
C ALA A 614 41.03 -19.32 -13.90
N GLY A 615 41.45 -18.16 -14.41
CA GLY A 615 41.32 -17.81 -15.82
C GLY A 615 41.34 -16.29 -16.06
N PRO A 616 41.49 -15.85 -17.33
CA PRO A 616 41.56 -14.44 -17.69
C PRO A 616 40.29 -13.66 -17.34
N VAL A 617 40.38 -12.34 -17.21
CA VAL A 617 39.22 -11.48 -16.92
C VAL A 617 38.18 -11.63 -18.04
N GLY A 618 36.91 -11.79 -17.68
CA GLY A 618 35.82 -11.95 -18.65
C GLY A 618 35.55 -13.38 -19.15
N CYS A 619 36.28 -14.41 -18.70
CA CYS A 619 36.07 -15.79 -19.17
C CYS A 619 34.84 -16.53 -18.58
N GLY A 620 33.98 -15.85 -17.82
CA GLY A 620 32.76 -16.44 -17.26
C GLY A 620 32.88 -17.07 -15.85
N LYS A 621 33.91 -16.74 -15.06
CA LYS A 621 34.10 -17.25 -13.69
C LYS A 621 32.93 -16.95 -12.75
N SER A 622 32.51 -15.68 -12.65
CA SER A 622 31.35 -15.31 -11.83
C SER A 622 30.06 -15.92 -12.38
N SER A 623 29.94 -16.05 -13.70
CA SER A 623 28.81 -16.75 -14.34
C SER A 623 28.75 -18.23 -13.95
N LEU A 624 29.88 -18.93 -13.81
CA LEU A 624 29.93 -20.29 -13.27
C LEU A 624 29.33 -20.34 -11.86
N VAL A 625 29.70 -19.39 -10.99
CA VAL A 625 29.16 -19.33 -9.62
C VAL A 625 27.66 -19.06 -9.64
N SER A 626 27.18 -18.10 -10.42
CA SER A 626 25.74 -17.81 -10.59
C SER A 626 24.97 -19.01 -11.15
N ALA A 627 25.55 -19.79 -12.06
CA ALA A 627 24.96 -21.02 -12.58
C ALA A 627 24.81 -22.10 -11.48
N LEU A 628 25.84 -22.28 -10.64
CA LEU A 628 25.78 -23.21 -9.51
C LEU A 628 24.79 -22.78 -8.41
N LEU A 629 24.57 -21.47 -8.25
CA LEU A 629 23.57 -20.91 -7.33
C LEU A 629 22.13 -21.07 -7.85
N GLY A 630 21.96 -21.28 -9.16
CA GLY A 630 20.67 -21.33 -9.84
C GLY A 630 20.12 -19.95 -10.24
N GLU A 631 20.99 -18.95 -10.32
CA GLU A 631 20.64 -17.59 -10.76
C GLU A 631 20.72 -17.43 -12.29
N MET A 632 21.26 -18.44 -12.99
CA MET A 632 21.27 -18.54 -14.44
C MET A 632 20.30 -19.62 -14.93
N GLU A 633 19.72 -19.38 -16.11
CA GLU A 633 18.86 -20.32 -16.80
C GLU A 633 19.70 -21.46 -17.39
N LYS A 634 19.30 -22.70 -17.10
CA LYS A 634 19.91 -23.90 -17.65
C LYS A 634 19.16 -24.31 -18.91
N LEU A 635 19.85 -24.31 -20.05
CA LEU A 635 19.30 -24.75 -21.32
C LEU A 635 19.28 -26.28 -21.41
N GLU A 636 20.43 -26.92 -21.15
CA GLU A 636 20.61 -28.38 -21.23
C GLU A 636 21.49 -28.89 -20.06
N GLY A 637 21.41 -30.19 -19.77
CA GLY A 637 22.24 -30.84 -18.74
C GLY A 637 21.65 -30.88 -17.32
N THR A 638 22.45 -31.35 -16.36
CA THR A 638 22.05 -31.49 -14.95
C THR A 638 23.05 -30.83 -14.01
N VAL A 639 22.57 -30.03 -13.06
CA VAL A 639 23.37 -29.39 -12.01
C VAL A 639 22.89 -29.89 -10.66
N CYS A 640 23.77 -30.56 -9.92
CA CYS A 640 23.47 -31.13 -8.61
C CYS A 640 24.32 -30.47 -7.53
N VAL A 641 23.68 -29.86 -6.53
CA VAL A 641 24.36 -29.30 -5.36
C VAL A 641 23.87 -30.02 -4.10
N LYS A 642 24.80 -30.48 -3.26
CA LYS A 642 24.49 -31.20 -2.02
C LYS A 642 24.77 -30.34 -0.80
N GLY A 643 23.79 -30.21 0.09
CA GLY A 643 23.92 -29.46 1.34
C GLY A 643 23.59 -27.98 1.23
N SER A 644 23.90 -27.25 2.29
CA SER A 644 23.70 -25.80 2.40
C SER A 644 24.85 -25.01 1.75
N VAL A 645 24.53 -23.89 1.11
CA VAL A 645 25.50 -23.05 0.39
C VAL A 645 25.65 -21.69 1.08
N ALA A 646 26.89 -21.26 1.30
CA ALA A 646 27.25 -19.88 1.64
C ALA A 646 27.94 -19.24 0.44
N TYR A 647 27.51 -18.02 0.09
CA TYR A 647 28.03 -17.28 -1.05
C TYR A 647 28.62 -15.94 -0.59
N VAL A 648 29.83 -15.65 -1.03
CA VAL A 648 30.48 -14.35 -0.86
C VAL A 648 30.67 -13.73 -2.25
N PRO A 649 29.90 -12.68 -2.60
CA PRO A 649 30.01 -12.04 -3.90
C PRO A 649 31.27 -11.19 -4.03
N GLN A 650 31.72 -10.98 -5.27
CA GLN A 650 32.84 -10.09 -5.60
C GLN A 650 32.58 -8.65 -5.11
N GLN A 651 31.35 -8.16 -5.28
CA GLN A 651 30.91 -6.90 -4.69
C GLN A 651 30.18 -7.17 -3.38
N ALA A 652 30.86 -6.95 -2.25
CA ALA A 652 30.31 -7.17 -0.93
C ALA A 652 29.03 -6.33 -0.68
N TRP A 653 27.95 -7.01 -0.31
CA TRP A 653 26.67 -6.41 0.04
C TRP A 653 26.49 -6.38 1.57
N ILE A 654 26.14 -5.21 2.10
CA ILE A 654 25.94 -4.93 3.52
C ILE A 654 24.50 -4.47 3.74
N GLN A 655 23.85 -4.99 4.77
CA GLN A 655 22.51 -4.60 5.16
C GLN A 655 22.51 -3.33 6.02
N ASN A 656 21.46 -2.52 5.93
CA ASN A 656 21.28 -1.32 6.77
C ASN A 656 20.82 -1.75 8.18
N CYS A 657 21.75 -2.16 9.02
CA CYS A 657 21.56 -2.61 10.41
C CYS A 657 22.86 -2.42 11.22
N THR A 658 22.92 -2.92 12.46
CA THR A 658 24.20 -2.97 13.19
C THR A 658 25.16 -3.97 12.54
N LEU A 659 26.46 -3.78 12.73
CA LEU A 659 27.47 -4.69 12.20
C LEU A 659 27.29 -6.12 12.74
N GLN A 660 26.93 -6.24 14.02
CA GLN A 660 26.58 -7.53 14.61
C GLN A 660 25.38 -8.20 13.90
N GLU A 661 24.28 -7.48 13.70
CA GLU A 661 23.09 -8.03 13.03
C GLU A 661 23.38 -8.47 11.58
N ASP A 662 24.23 -7.73 10.88
CA ASP A 662 24.65 -8.04 9.51
C ASP A 662 25.47 -9.34 9.43
N ILE A 663 26.36 -9.60 10.40
CA ILE A 663 27.13 -10.86 10.50
C ILE A 663 26.23 -12.02 10.95
N LEU A 664 25.36 -11.80 11.94
CA LEU A 664 24.44 -12.83 12.44
C LEU A 664 23.43 -13.26 11.38
N PHE A 665 22.99 -12.32 10.53
CA PHE A 665 22.11 -12.55 9.39
C PHE A 665 20.87 -13.40 9.73
N GLY A 666 20.19 -13.02 10.82
CA GLY A 666 18.97 -13.67 11.33
C GLY A 666 19.20 -14.94 12.17
N ARG A 667 20.45 -15.31 12.47
CA ARG A 667 20.77 -16.38 13.44
C ARG A 667 20.89 -15.80 14.85
N ALA A 668 20.70 -16.65 15.86
CA ALA A 668 20.97 -16.30 17.25
C ALA A 668 22.48 -16.07 17.46
N LEU A 669 22.84 -15.19 18.40
CA LEU A 669 24.22 -14.89 18.78
C LEU A 669 24.82 -16.05 19.60
N ASP A 670 25.84 -16.70 19.04
CA ASP A 670 26.76 -17.58 19.78
C ASP A 670 28.07 -16.81 20.00
N PRO A 671 28.36 -16.39 21.25
CA PRO A 671 29.50 -15.52 21.54
C PRO A 671 30.84 -16.13 21.15
N ARG A 672 31.00 -17.46 21.26
CA ARG A 672 32.28 -18.13 20.93
C ARG A 672 32.54 -18.11 19.43
N ARG A 673 31.52 -18.47 18.65
CA ARG A 673 31.60 -18.51 17.19
C ARG A 673 31.70 -17.12 16.58
N TYR A 674 30.95 -16.17 17.13
CA TYR A 674 30.99 -14.78 16.70
C TYR A 674 32.40 -14.20 16.90
N GLN A 675 32.99 -14.40 18.08
CA GLN A 675 34.36 -13.98 18.37
C GLN A 675 35.38 -14.65 17.44
N GLN A 676 35.25 -15.97 17.23
CA GLN A 676 36.12 -16.70 16.31
C GLN A 676 36.02 -16.18 14.86
N ALA A 677 34.82 -15.83 14.39
CA ALA A 677 34.63 -15.25 13.06
C ALA A 677 35.26 -13.85 12.95
N LEU A 678 35.14 -13.02 14.00
CA LEU A 678 35.77 -11.68 14.03
C LEU A 678 37.30 -11.75 14.04
N GLU A 679 37.87 -12.67 14.82
CA GLU A 679 39.30 -12.91 14.91
C GLU A 679 39.84 -13.46 13.58
N ALA A 680 39.25 -14.53 13.05
CA ALA A 680 39.70 -15.16 11.80
C ALA A 680 39.58 -14.21 10.61
N CYS A 681 38.55 -13.36 10.58
CA CYS A 681 38.37 -12.35 9.52
C CYS A 681 39.15 -11.03 9.78
N ALA A 682 39.98 -10.95 10.81
CA ALA A 682 40.77 -9.77 11.17
C ALA A 682 39.93 -8.49 11.32
N LEU A 683 38.72 -8.58 11.88
CA LEU A 683 37.79 -7.45 12.06
C LEU A 683 37.97 -6.72 13.40
N LEU A 684 38.72 -7.28 14.36
CA LEU A 684 38.87 -6.68 15.69
C LEU A 684 39.43 -5.26 15.65
N ALA A 685 40.46 -5.02 14.84
CA ALA A 685 41.05 -3.68 14.68
C ALA A 685 40.06 -2.69 14.05
N ASP A 686 39.17 -3.15 13.16
CA ASP A 686 38.15 -2.27 12.57
C ASP A 686 37.08 -1.91 13.60
N LEU A 687 36.71 -2.84 14.49
CA LEU A 687 35.73 -2.60 15.55
C LEU A 687 36.21 -1.55 16.55
N GLU A 688 37.50 -1.54 16.90
CA GLU A 688 38.09 -0.53 17.79
C GLU A 688 38.04 0.89 17.21
N MET A 689 38.05 1.02 15.88
CA MET A 689 37.92 2.30 15.19
C MET A 689 36.48 2.80 15.11
N LEU A 690 35.49 1.93 15.30
CA LEU A 690 34.07 2.31 15.22
C LEU A 690 33.59 2.90 16.55
N PRO A 691 32.78 3.98 16.53
CA PRO A 691 32.39 4.72 17.73
C PRO A 691 31.58 3.89 18.75
N ALA A 692 30.84 2.88 18.29
CA ALA A 692 30.08 1.96 19.14
C ALA A 692 30.48 0.50 18.95
N GLY A 693 31.69 0.24 18.43
CA GLY A 693 32.16 -1.12 18.14
C GLY A 693 31.22 -1.87 17.20
N ASP A 694 30.79 -3.06 17.60
CA ASP A 694 29.91 -3.95 16.81
C ASP A 694 28.42 -3.53 16.78
N GLN A 695 28.01 -2.65 17.70
CA GLN A 695 26.67 -2.04 17.73
C GLN A 695 26.54 -0.82 16.80
N THR A 696 27.62 -0.48 16.08
CA THR A 696 27.60 0.63 15.14
C THR A 696 26.66 0.31 13.97
N GLU A 697 25.76 1.25 13.67
CA GLU A 697 24.92 1.17 12.46
C GLU A 697 25.77 1.33 11.20
N ILE A 698 25.70 0.34 10.31
CA ILE A 698 26.41 0.31 9.03
C ILE A 698 25.42 0.37 7.85
N GLY A 699 25.90 0.83 6.69
CA GLY A 699 25.12 0.85 5.45
C GLY A 699 24.92 2.26 4.89
N GLU A 700 23.82 2.49 4.17
CA GLU A 700 23.50 3.77 3.51
C GLU A 700 23.11 4.87 4.49
N LYS A 701 22.50 4.49 5.63
CA LYS A 701 22.08 5.42 6.70
C LYS A 701 23.10 5.50 7.85
N GLY A 702 24.03 4.57 7.91
CA GLY A 702 25.04 4.45 8.96
C GLY A 702 26.44 4.83 8.48
N ILE A 703 27.46 4.31 9.16
CA ILE A 703 28.85 4.53 8.76
C ILE A 703 29.17 3.73 7.49
N HIS A 704 29.80 4.41 6.52
CA HIS A 704 30.28 3.75 5.31
C HIS A 704 31.62 3.07 5.56
N LEU A 705 31.65 1.75 5.36
CA LEU A 705 32.86 0.92 5.46
C LEU A 705 33.70 1.01 4.16
N SER A 706 35.02 0.83 4.30
CA SER A 706 35.94 0.73 3.15
C SER A 706 35.67 -0.52 2.30
N GLY A 707 36.22 -0.61 1.09
CA GLY A 707 36.09 -1.80 0.22
C GLY A 707 36.52 -3.09 0.92
N GLY A 708 37.75 -3.12 1.45
CA GLY A 708 38.28 -4.26 2.18
C GLY A 708 37.55 -4.57 3.50
N GLN A 709 37.04 -3.56 4.20
CA GLN A 709 36.19 -3.79 5.39
C GLN A 709 34.88 -4.49 5.02
N ARG A 710 34.17 -4.00 3.98
CA ARG A 710 32.93 -4.64 3.51
C ARG A 710 33.15 -6.09 3.11
N GLN A 711 34.27 -6.38 2.46
CA GLN A 711 34.57 -7.74 2.03
C GLN A 711 34.88 -8.67 3.21
N ARG A 712 35.60 -8.19 4.23
CA ARG A 712 35.83 -8.93 5.48
C ARG A 712 34.53 -9.19 6.25
N VAL A 713 33.62 -8.21 6.33
CA VAL A 713 32.30 -8.40 6.97
C VAL A 713 31.46 -9.43 6.20
N SER A 714 31.44 -9.36 4.86
CA SER A 714 30.76 -10.35 4.00
C SER A 714 31.32 -11.77 4.20
N LEU A 715 32.65 -11.90 4.34
CA LEU A 715 33.30 -13.17 4.63
C LEU A 715 32.96 -13.68 6.03
N ALA A 716 32.98 -12.82 7.05
CA ALA A 716 32.60 -13.17 8.42
C ALA A 716 31.15 -13.68 8.49
N ARG A 717 30.22 -13.05 7.75
CA ARG A 717 28.83 -13.51 7.59
C ARG A 717 28.77 -14.95 7.03
N ALA A 718 29.57 -15.25 6.02
CA ALA A 718 29.64 -16.60 5.46
C ALA A 718 30.20 -17.61 6.47
N VAL A 719 31.30 -17.28 7.16
CA VAL A 719 31.94 -18.14 8.17
C VAL A 719 30.95 -18.47 9.31
N TYR A 720 30.21 -17.47 9.78
CA TYR A 720 29.23 -17.64 10.86
C TYR A 720 28.04 -18.55 10.47
N ARG A 721 27.69 -18.62 9.18
CA ARG A 721 26.51 -19.35 8.67
C ARG A 721 26.62 -20.88 8.77
N GLU A 722 27.84 -21.42 8.90
CA GLU A 722 28.16 -22.86 8.97
C GLU A 722 27.54 -23.68 7.82
N ALA A 723 27.82 -23.29 6.58
CA ALA A 723 27.36 -24.02 5.40
C ALA A 723 28.19 -25.31 5.13
N ASP A 724 27.72 -26.14 4.20
CA ASP A 724 28.45 -27.33 3.72
C ASP A 724 29.36 -27.00 2.53
N LEU A 725 28.92 -26.05 1.71
CA LEU A 725 29.61 -25.56 0.52
C LEU A 725 29.79 -24.04 0.59
N PHE A 726 31.02 -23.57 0.40
CA PHE A 726 31.36 -22.15 0.34
C PHE A 726 31.75 -21.77 -1.08
N MET A 727 31.01 -20.84 -1.67
CA MET A 727 31.32 -20.22 -2.96
C MET A 727 31.87 -18.82 -2.71
N LEU A 728 33.13 -18.61 -3.04
CA LEU A 728 33.85 -17.37 -2.76
C LEU A 728 34.25 -16.72 -4.08
N ASP A 729 33.56 -15.66 -4.49
CA ASP A 729 33.86 -14.93 -5.73
C ASP A 729 34.84 -13.79 -5.44
N ASP A 730 36.12 -14.07 -5.61
CA ASP A 730 37.26 -13.16 -5.45
C ASP A 730 37.25 -12.32 -4.14
N PRO A 731 37.12 -12.96 -2.95
CA PRO A 731 36.97 -12.27 -1.66
C PRO A 731 38.23 -11.51 -1.21
N LEU A 732 39.38 -11.71 -1.87
CA LEU A 732 40.68 -11.18 -1.46
C LEU A 732 41.14 -9.96 -2.30
N SER A 733 40.35 -9.55 -3.29
CA SER A 733 40.77 -8.54 -4.27
C SER A 733 40.85 -7.11 -3.73
N ALA A 734 39.98 -6.73 -2.79
CA ALA A 734 39.94 -5.37 -2.23
C ALA A 734 40.70 -5.22 -0.89
N VAL A 735 41.42 -6.25 -0.45
CA VAL A 735 42.18 -6.25 0.81
C VAL A 735 43.69 -6.27 0.55
N ASP A 736 44.45 -5.66 1.46
CA ASP A 736 45.91 -5.62 1.37
C ASP A 736 46.52 -7.02 1.42
N SER A 737 47.68 -7.23 0.80
CA SER A 737 48.32 -8.56 0.68
C SER A 737 48.57 -9.26 2.03
N HIS A 738 48.93 -8.51 3.07
CA HIS A 738 49.11 -9.06 4.42
C HIS A 738 47.78 -9.56 5.02
N VAL A 739 46.71 -8.77 4.88
CA VAL A 739 45.37 -9.14 5.33
C VAL A 739 44.83 -10.31 4.50
N ALA A 740 45.04 -10.30 3.19
CA ALA A 740 44.67 -11.38 2.29
C ALA A 740 45.32 -12.71 2.71
N LYS A 741 46.61 -12.69 3.06
CA LYS A 741 47.32 -13.86 3.58
C LYS A 741 46.73 -14.33 4.92
N HIS A 742 46.47 -13.42 5.85
CA HIS A 742 45.82 -13.76 7.11
C HIS A 742 44.44 -14.42 6.91
N LEU A 743 43.59 -13.84 6.05
CA LEU A 743 42.28 -14.41 5.70
C LEU A 743 42.41 -15.77 5.04
N PHE A 744 43.41 -15.93 4.17
CA PHE A 744 43.66 -17.20 3.54
C PHE A 744 44.05 -18.25 4.58
N ASP A 745 45.06 -17.99 5.41
CA ASP A 745 45.60 -18.95 6.38
C ASP A 745 44.57 -19.30 7.47
N GLN A 746 43.85 -18.30 8.00
CA GLN A 746 42.92 -18.48 9.13
C GLN A 746 41.50 -18.87 8.71
N VAL A 747 41.06 -18.59 7.48
CA VAL A 747 39.67 -18.85 7.06
C VAL A 747 39.60 -19.88 5.94
N ILE A 748 40.22 -19.59 4.79
CA ILE A 748 39.94 -20.30 3.52
C ILE A 748 40.80 -21.55 3.36
N GLY A 749 42.06 -21.48 3.77
CA GLY A 749 43.12 -22.44 3.54
C GLY A 749 42.94 -23.78 4.27
N PRO A 750 43.92 -24.69 4.13
CA PRO A 750 43.83 -26.03 4.70
C PRO A 750 43.76 -26.04 6.23
N GLU A 751 44.40 -25.07 6.90
CA GLU A 751 44.41 -24.92 8.37
C GLU A 751 43.32 -23.95 8.89
N GLY A 752 42.55 -23.33 8.00
CA GLY A 752 41.57 -22.32 8.36
C GLY A 752 40.30 -22.87 9.01
N VAL A 753 39.44 -21.96 9.51
CA VAL A 753 38.15 -22.30 10.14
C VAL A 753 37.22 -23.12 9.23
N LEU A 754 37.35 -22.97 7.90
CA LEU A 754 36.55 -23.71 6.92
C LEU A 754 37.17 -25.06 6.52
N ALA A 755 38.22 -25.52 7.21
CA ALA A 755 38.84 -26.82 6.96
C ALA A 755 37.83 -27.98 7.02
N GLY A 756 37.92 -28.90 6.06
CA GLY A 756 37.01 -30.05 5.93
C GLY A 756 35.64 -29.74 5.29
N LYS A 757 35.32 -28.47 5.01
CA LYS A 757 34.17 -28.06 4.20
C LYS A 757 34.55 -27.96 2.72
N THR A 758 33.59 -28.14 1.83
CA THR A 758 33.82 -27.95 0.39
C THR A 758 33.91 -26.45 0.10
N ARG A 759 34.98 -26.01 -0.55
CA ARG A 759 35.25 -24.59 -0.79
C ARG A 759 35.62 -24.39 -2.26
N VAL A 760 34.90 -23.50 -2.92
CA VAL A 760 35.17 -23.08 -4.31
C VAL A 760 35.61 -21.63 -4.26
N LEU A 761 36.90 -21.40 -4.50
CA LEU A 761 37.52 -20.08 -4.53
C LEU A 761 37.72 -19.65 -5.98
N VAL A 762 36.93 -18.69 -6.43
CA VAL A 762 37.24 -17.95 -7.66
C VAL A 762 38.25 -16.89 -7.28
N THR A 763 39.39 -16.86 -7.93
CA THR A 763 40.38 -15.80 -7.68
C THR A 763 41.20 -15.49 -8.92
N HIS A 764 41.57 -14.23 -9.04
CA HIS A 764 42.56 -13.77 -10.00
C HIS A 764 44.00 -13.84 -9.46
N SER A 765 44.17 -14.01 -8.14
CA SER A 765 45.48 -14.03 -7.49
C SER A 765 46.17 -15.38 -7.60
N ILE A 766 47.37 -15.41 -8.19
CA ILE A 766 48.16 -16.64 -8.37
C ILE A 766 48.79 -17.15 -7.07
N ASN A 767 49.03 -16.26 -6.11
CA ASN A 767 49.82 -16.54 -4.90
C ASN A 767 49.30 -17.72 -4.06
N PHE A 768 48.00 -18.00 -4.12
CA PHE A 768 47.34 -19.02 -3.30
C PHE A 768 47.05 -20.33 -4.07
N LEU A 769 47.23 -20.35 -5.39
CA LEU A 769 46.96 -21.52 -6.23
C LEU A 769 47.76 -22.78 -5.85
N PRO A 770 49.04 -22.70 -5.42
CA PRO A 770 49.80 -23.90 -5.03
C PRO A 770 49.25 -24.64 -3.81
N GLN A 771 48.43 -23.98 -2.98
CA GLN A 771 47.87 -24.54 -1.75
C GLN A 771 46.47 -25.16 -1.97
N MET A 772 46.00 -25.21 -3.22
CA MET A 772 44.69 -25.75 -3.59
C MET A 772 44.78 -27.26 -3.83
N ASP A 773 43.73 -27.99 -3.47
CA ASP A 773 43.64 -29.43 -3.75
C ASP A 773 43.40 -29.68 -5.25
N PHE A 774 42.61 -28.82 -5.88
CA PHE A 774 42.22 -28.94 -7.28
C PHE A 774 42.04 -27.56 -7.93
N ILE A 775 42.43 -27.43 -9.19
CA ILE A 775 42.33 -26.16 -9.93
C ILE A 775 41.59 -26.42 -11.24
N ILE A 776 40.64 -25.54 -11.55
CA ILE A 776 39.86 -25.53 -12.78
C ILE A 776 40.20 -24.26 -13.55
N VAL A 777 40.63 -24.41 -14.80
CA VAL A 777 41.01 -23.28 -15.65
C VAL A 777 39.92 -23.04 -16.69
N LEU A 778 39.28 -21.87 -16.61
CA LEU A 778 38.27 -21.41 -17.56
C LEU A 778 38.91 -20.53 -18.63
N ALA A 779 38.71 -20.89 -19.90
CA ALA A 779 39.09 -20.08 -21.06
C ALA A 779 37.89 -20.00 -22.02
N ASP A 780 37.56 -18.80 -22.50
CA ASP A 780 36.47 -18.56 -23.48
C ASP A 780 35.11 -19.20 -23.13
N GLY A 781 34.77 -19.26 -21.84
CA GLY A 781 33.51 -19.85 -21.37
C GLY A 781 33.47 -21.37 -21.34
N GLN A 782 34.61 -22.04 -21.52
CA GLN A 782 34.77 -23.50 -21.45
C GLN A 782 35.85 -23.91 -20.44
N VAL A 783 35.77 -25.13 -19.92
CA VAL A 783 36.84 -25.72 -19.10
C VAL A 783 37.98 -26.14 -20.01
N SER A 784 39.13 -25.48 -19.91
CA SER A 784 40.33 -25.82 -20.68
C SER A 784 41.04 -27.03 -20.06
N GLU A 785 41.36 -26.92 -18.77
CA GLU A 785 42.14 -27.92 -18.03
C GLU A 785 41.65 -27.96 -16.58
N ALA A 786 41.70 -29.15 -15.97
CA ALA A 786 41.34 -29.37 -14.58
C ALA A 786 42.25 -30.41 -13.95
N GLY A 787 42.82 -30.10 -12.78
CA GLY A 787 43.78 -30.99 -12.11
C GLY A 787 44.44 -30.38 -10.89
N PRO A 788 45.25 -31.15 -10.14
CA PRO A 788 46.09 -30.62 -9.08
C PRO A 788 47.21 -29.74 -9.66
N TYR A 789 47.65 -28.73 -8.91
CA TYR A 789 48.67 -27.75 -9.32
C TYR A 789 49.92 -28.37 -10.00
N PRO A 790 50.59 -29.39 -9.43
CA PRO A 790 51.79 -29.97 -10.05
C PRO A 790 51.52 -30.69 -11.38
N ALA A 791 50.31 -31.23 -11.60
CA ALA A 791 49.96 -31.85 -12.87
C ALA A 791 49.74 -30.80 -13.97
N LEU A 792 49.05 -29.71 -13.63
CA LEU A 792 48.80 -28.60 -14.57
C LEU A 792 50.07 -27.85 -14.95
N LEU A 793 51.08 -27.83 -14.09
CA LEU A 793 52.37 -27.20 -14.39
C LEU A 793 53.22 -28.01 -15.38
N GLN A 794 53.02 -29.33 -15.46
CA GLN A 794 53.75 -30.20 -16.38
C GLN A 794 53.23 -30.11 -17.81
N HIS A 795 51.95 -29.77 -17.98
CA HIS A 795 51.36 -29.47 -19.27
C HIS A 795 51.65 -28.01 -19.62
N SER A 796 52.32 -27.74 -20.74
CA SER A 796 52.54 -26.39 -21.28
C SER A 796 51.26 -25.82 -21.91
N GLY A 797 50.17 -25.89 -21.15
CA GLY A 797 48.81 -25.59 -21.60
C GLY A 797 48.35 -24.18 -21.20
N SER A 798 47.03 -23.99 -21.19
CA SER A 798 46.38 -22.71 -20.90
C SER A 798 46.72 -22.21 -19.48
N PHE A 799 46.88 -23.12 -18.52
CA PHE A 799 47.30 -22.79 -17.16
C PHE A 799 48.72 -22.23 -17.08
N ALA A 800 49.68 -22.87 -17.75
CA ALA A 800 51.08 -22.42 -17.76
C ALA A 800 51.21 -21.04 -18.42
N ASN A 801 50.47 -20.80 -19.51
CA ASN A 801 50.40 -19.48 -20.15
C ASN A 801 49.76 -18.43 -19.24
N PHE A 802 48.71 -18.79 -18.49
CA PHE A 802 48.11 -17.91 -17.49
C PHE A 802 49.11 -17.55 -16.39
N LEU A 803 49.89 -18.51 -15.88
CA LEU A 803 50.94 -18.24 -14.90
C LEU A 803 52.04 -17.32 -15.44
N CYS A 804 52.53 -17.54 -16.67
CA CYS A 804 53.56 -16.69 -17.27
C CYS A 804 53.10 -15.25 -17.46
N ASN A 805 51.83 -15.03 -17.81
CA ASN A 805 51.29 -13.68 -18.07
C ASN A 805 51.00 -12.87 -16.79
N TYR A 806 50.90 -13.53 -15.63
CA TYR A 806 50.45 -12.91 -14.38
C TYR A 806 51.40 -13.18 -13.19
N ALA A 807 52.46 -13.96 -13.37
CA ALA A 807 53.52 -14.10 -12.37
C ALA A 807 54.36 -12.81 -12.34
N PRO A 808 54.69 -12.28 -11.16
CA PRO A 808 55.64 -11.18 -11.06
C PRO A 808 57.01 -11.65 -11.57
N ASP A 809 57.63 -10.86 -12.45
CA ASP A 809 58.96 -11.11 -13.03
C ASP A 809 59.94 -11.58 -11.95
N LYS A 810 60.46 -12.81 -12.09
CA LYS A 810 61.56 -13.27 -11.24
C LYS A 810 62.81 -12.49 -11.62
N PRO A 811 63.60 -11.97 -10.66
CA PRO A 811 64.91 -11.41 -10.97
C PRO A 811 65.83 -12.56 -11.44
N GLU A 812 66.28 -12.48 -12.68
CA GLU A 812 67.27 -13.42 -13.23
C GLU A 812 68.56 -13.37 -12.39
N LYS A 813 69.01 -14.55 -11.96
CA LYS A 813 70.29 -14.75 -11.31
C LYS A 813 71.38 -14.99 -12.36
N ASN A 814 72.48 -14.25 -12.18
CA ASN A 814 73.90 -14.56 -12.48
C ASN A 814 74.48 -14.13 -13.84
N LEU A 815 75.37 -13.11 -13.82
CA LEU A 815 76.84 -13.21 -13.93
C LEU A 815 77.47 -11.94 -14.56
N LYS A 816 78.11 -11.10 -13.74
CA LYS A 816 79.52 -10.66 -13.87
C LYS A 816 79.89 -9.65 -12.78
N GLU A 817 81.12 -9.83 -12.29
CA GLU A 817 81.81 -9.08 -11.23
C GLU A 817 82.07 -7.60 -11.60
N GLY A 818 82.17 -6.75 -10.57
CA GLY A 818 83.08 -5.59 -10.62
C GLY A 818 82.52 -4.23 -10.20
N ASN A 819 82.84 -3.87 -8.96
CA ASN A 819 82.97 -2.53 -8.35
C ASN A 819 81.73 -1.69 -7.99
N GLU A 820 81.76 -1.33 -6.69
CA GLU A 820 81.01 -0.30 -5.98
C GLU A 820 81.41 1.10 -6.50
N GLU A 821 80.44 1.97 -6.79
CA GLU A 821 80.06 3.15 -6.00
C GLU A 821 79.24 4.16 -6.83
N GLU A 822 78.23 4.71 -6.15
CA GLU A 822 77.52 5.98 -6.37
C GLU A 822 76.38 6.15 -7.40
N VAL A 823 75.19 6.25 -6.81
CA VAL A 823 74.21 7.36 -6.89
C VAL A 823 73.02 7.25 -7.85
N LEU A 824 71.86 7.26 -7.16
CA LEU A 824 70.50 7.62 -7.51
C LEU A 824 70.25 8.54 -8.72
N LEU A 825 69.10 8.24 -9.36
CA LEU A 825 68.17 9.11 -10.09
C LEU A 825 68.60 9.59 -11.49
N ILE A 826 67.95 9.04 -12.52
CA ILE A 826 67.25 9.79 -13.57
C ILE A 826 66.12 8.90 -14.13
N GLU A 827 64.93 9.49 -14.12
CA GLU A 827 63.65 9.06 -14.68
C GLU A 827 63.64 8.99 -16.21
N ASP A 828 62.65 8.23 -16.69
CA ASP A 828 61.89 8.42 -17.93
C ASP A 828 62.61 8.39 -19.29
N THR A 829 62.27 7.39 -20.10
CA THR A 829 61.48 7.62 -21.34
C THR A 829 61.13 6.32 -22.09
N LEU A 830 59.92 6.32 -22.66
CA LEU A 830 59.42 5.51 -23.79
C LEU A 830 58.99 4.06 -23.46
N SER A 831 57.78 3.60 -23.77
CA SER A 831 57.04 3.85 -25.02
C SER A 831 55.54 3.60 -24.89
N ASN A 832 54.76 4.57 -25.37
CA ASN A 832 53.37 4.42 -25.80
C ASN A 832 53.34 3.74 -27.17
N HIS A 833 52.46 2.76 -27.37
CA HIS A 833 51.82 2.57 -28.68
C HIS A 833 50.33 2.25 -28.50
N THR A 834 49.51 3.12 -29.08
CA THR A 834 48.05 3.07 -29.22
C THR A 834 47.64 2.32 -30.49
N GLY A 835 46.51 1.60 -30.43
CA GLY A 835 45.73 1.16 -31.59
C GLY A 835 44.25 1.04 -31.20
N LEU A 836 43.37 1.68 -31.97
CA LEU A 836 41.94 1.93 -31.70
C LEU A 836 41.02 0.74 -32.03
N THR A 837 39.88 0.59 -31.33
CA THR A 837 38.51 0.77 -31.88
C THR A 837 37.39 0.52 -30.83
N ASP A 838 36.56 1.57 -30.68
CA ASP A 838 35.11 1.70 -30.43
C ASP A 838 34.32 1.08 -29.25
N ASN A 839 33.75 2.03 -28.48
CA ASN A 839 32.41 2.12 -27.86
C ASN A 839 32.04 1.30 -26.59
N GLU A 840 32.25 1.88 -25.40
CA GLU A 840 31.28 1.98 -24.26
C GLU A 840 31.86 2.82 -23.08
N PRO A 841 31.09 3.20 -22.01
CA PRO A 841 30.97 4.58 -21.56
C PRO A 841 32.08 5.15 -20.64
N VAL A 842 32.21 6.48 -20.74
CA VAL A 842 33.21 7.45 -20.23
C VAL A 842 33.51 7.44 -18.71
N MET A 843 32.87 6.59 -17.89
CA MET A 843 33.02 6.62 -16.43
C MET A 843 34.30 5.93 -15.91
N ASN A 844 34.84 4.95 -16.63
CA ASN A 844 36.02 4.20 -16.17
C ASN A 844 37.36 4.92 -16.42
N GLU A 845 37.39 5.92 -17.31
CA GLU A 845 38.60 6.67 -17.64
C GLU A 845 38.99 7.64 -16.52
N VAL A 846 37.99 8.24 -15.85
CA VAL A 846 38.21 9.20 -14.75
C VAL A 846 38.75 8.47 -13.51
N GLN A 847 38.27 7.25 -13.24
CA GLN A 847 38.71 6.45 -12.09
C GLN A 847 40.11 5.84 -12.31
N LYS A 848 40.48 5.49 -13.55
CA LYS A 848 41.85 5.11 -13.92
C LYS A 848 42.83 6.28 -13.88
N GLN A 849 42.43 7.47 -14.32
CA GLN A 849 43.23 8.70 -14.17
C GLN A 849 43.42 9.08 -12.69
N PHE A 850 42.42 8.83 -11.85
CA PHE A 850 42.48 9.10 -10.42
C PHE A 850 43.51 8.24 -9.68
N MET A 851 43.57 6.94 -9.99
CA MET A 851 44.57 6.02 -9.42
C MET A 851 46.00 6.35 -9.87
N ARG A 852 46.19 6.83 -11.11
CA ARG A 852 47.50 7.27 -11.63
C ARG A 852 48.01 8.58 -11.01
N GLN A 853 47.13 9.44 -10.49
CA GLN A 853 47.54 10.70 -9.84
C GLN A 853 47.84 10.53 -8.34
N LEU A 854 47.18 9.59 -7.67
CA LEU A 854 47.44 9.25 -6.26
C LEU A 854 48.84 8.64 -6.04
N SER A 855 49.39 7.92 -7.02
CA SER A 855 50.75 7.38 -6.93
C SER A 855 51.83 8.47 -7.04
N VAL A 856 51.57 9.55 -7.76
CA VAL A 856 52.52 10.67 -7.97
C VAL A 856 52.57 11.60 -6.75
N MET A 857 51.47 11.72 -5.98
CA MET A 857 51.40 12.65 -4.84
C MET A 857 51.92 12.09 -3.51
N SER A 858 52.24 10.79 -3.42
CA SER A 858 52.74 10.19 -2.17
C SER A 858 54.27 10.30 -1.98
N SER A 859 55.01 10.79 -2.98
CA SER A 859 56.49 10.86 -2.93
C SER A 859 57.07 12.24 -2.57
N GLU A 860 56.27 13.29 -2.39
CA GLU A 860 56.77 14.63 -2.05
C GLU A 860 56.22 15.10 -0.70
N GLY A 861 56.93 14.75 0.37
CA GLY A 861 56.62 15.23 1.71
C GLY A 861 57.83 15.20 2.63
N GLU A 862 58.80 16.12 2.43
CA GLU A 862 59.68 16.61 3.50
C GLU A 862 60.47 17.87 3.07
N GLY A 863 60.32 19.00 3.78
CA GLY A 863 61.20 20.17 3.60
C GLY A 863 60.71 21.57 4.01
N GLN A 864 60.96 21.94 5.28
CA GLN A 864 61.35 23.27 5.83
C GLN A 864 60.51 24.58 5.65
N GLY A 865 59.94 25.09 6.77
CA GLY A 865 60.42 26.34 7.42
C GLY A 865 59.68 27.71 7.34
N ARG A 866 58.88 28.03 8.39
CA ARG A 866 58.61 29.37 9.04
C ARG A 866 57.72 30.47 8.34
N PRO A 867 57.21 31.52 9.05
CA PRO A 867 56.17 31.53 10.11
C PRO A 867 55.04 32.59 9.87
N VAL A 868 53.84 32.44 10.47
CA VAL A 868 52.73 33.43 10.36
C VAL A 868 52.09 33.66 11.77
N PRO A 869 51.59 34.87 12.12
CA PRO A 869 51.75 35.42 13.47
C PRO A 869 50.60 35.16 14.47
N GLN A 870 50.96 35.25 15.74
CA GLN A 870 50.12 35.22 16.95
C GLN A 870 48.97 36.23 16.95
N ARG A 871 47.79 35.78 17.39
CA ARG A 871 46.75 36.61 18.04
C ARG A 871 46.48 36.10 19.46
N ARG A 872 46.34 37.05 20.39
CA ARG A 872 46.30 36.91 21.86
C ARG A 872 45.09 36.11 22.39
N PRO A 873 45.20 35.46 23.57
CA PRO A 873 44.11 34.74 24.22
C PRO A 873 43.27 35.64 25.14
N GLY A 874 41.96 35.44 25.16
CA GLY A 874 41.02 36.05 26.11
C GLY A 874 40.39 34.99 27.02
N SER A 875 40.63 35.18 28.33
CA SER A 875 39.90 34.72 29.54
C SER A 875 39.30 33.29 29.59
N THR A 876 39.97 32.46 30.39
CA THR A 876 39.52 31.22 31.03
C THR A 876 38.48 31.46 32.12
N GLU A 877 37.22 31.08 31.88
CA GLU A 877 36.22 30.91 32.96
C GLU A 877 35.17 29.83 32.68
N LYS A 878 35.32 29.00 31.63
CA LYS A 878 34.32 27.98 31.25
C LYS A 878 34.78 26.53 31.37
N VAL A 879 35.98 26.27 31.89
CA VAL A 879 36.57 24.90 31.88
C VAL A 879 36.22 24.07 33.12
N VAL A 880 35.62 24.66 34.17
CA VAL A 880 35.34 23.92 35.41
C VAL A 880 33.96 23.25 35.42
N GLN A 881 32.99 23.68 34.60
CA GLN A 881 31.65 23.07 34.58
C GLN A 881 31.48 21.88 33.63
N ALA A 882 32.48 21.57 32.79
CA ALA A 882 32.41 20.44 31.85
C ALA A 882 32.90 19.10 32.45
N ALA A 883 33.46 19.10 33.66
CA ALA A 883 34.05 17.91 34.26
C ALA A 883 33.07 17.10 35.14
N GLU A 884 31.93 17.65 35.54
CA GLU A 884 30.97 16.99 36.46
C GLU A 884 29.79 16.27 35.79
N VAL A 885 29.64 16.38 34.45
CA VAL A 885 28.51 15.75 33.71
C VAL A 885 28.86 14.35 33.17
N LYS A 886 30.08 13.85 33.42
CA LYS A 886 30.57 12.57 32.87
C LYS A 886 30.14 11.31 33.66
N ALA A 887 29.23 11.42 34.63
CA ALA A 887 28.86 10.33 35.53
C ALA A 887 27.40 9.83 35.43
N SER A 888 26.58 10.33 34.50
CA SER A 888 25.22 9.81 34.28
C SER A 888 25.08 9.14 32.91
N GLY A 889 24.98 7.81 32.92
CA GLY A 889 24.67 7.00 31.75
C GLY A 889 23.30 7.34 31.18
N ALA A 890 23.28 8.16 30.13
CA ALA A 890 22.15 8.40 29.26
C ALA A 890 22.68 8.75 27.87
N LEU A 891 22.77 7.77 26.98
CA LEU A 891 23.12 7.97 25.57
C LEU A 891 22.07 7.30 24.69
N ILE A 892 20.92 7.95 24.51
CA ILE A 892 20.23 8.10 23.21
C ILE A 892 19.47 9.44 23.31
N GLN A 893 20.03 10.50 22.74
CA GLN A 893 19.29 11.72 22.43
C GLN A 893 19.39 11.92 20.93
N GLU A 894 18.27 11.69 20.24
CA GLU A 894 18.10 12.04 18.84
C GLU A 894 18.44 13.53 18.64
N GLU A 895 19.29 13.79 17.64
CA GLU A 895 19.62 15.12 17.17
C GLU A 895 18.36 15.72 16.50
N LYS A 896 17.56 16.46 17.26
CA LYS A 896 16.49 17.30 16.72
C LYS A 896 17.09 18.42 15.90
N VAL A 897 16.99 18.30 14.58
CA VAL A 897 17.17 19.41 13.65
C VAL A 897 16.10 20.47 13.94
N GLU A 898 16.50 21.57 14.59
CA GLU A 898 15.68 22.77 14.74
C GLU A 898 15.47 23.42 13.37
N ILE A 899 14.32 23.14 12.75
CA ILE A 899 13.80 23.94 11.63
C ILE A 899 13.21 25.22 12.25
N GLY A 900 14.02 26.27 12.31
CA GLY A 900 13.61 27.59 12.75
C GLY A 900 12.52 28.19 11.85
N TRP A 901 11.26 28.02 12.23
CA TRP A 901 10.14 28.83 11.73
C TRP A 901 10.18 30.20 12.41
N ARG A 902 10.85 31.16 11.78
CA ARG A 902 10.79 32.57 12.20
C ARG A 902 9.45 33.16 11.73
N GLY A 903 8.46 33.17 12.62
CA GLY A 903 7.20 33.88 12.43
C GLY A 903 7.44 35.37 12.24
N ARG A 904 7.12 35.90 11.04
CA ARG A 904 7.04 37.33 10.81
C ARG A 904 5.68 37.82 11.28
N ALA A 905 5.70 38.63 12.33
CA ALA A 905 4.58 39.41 12.81
C ALA A 905 4.03 40.29 11.68
N TRP A 906 2.72 40.24 11.47
CA TRP A 906 2.00 41.22 10.69
C TRP A 906 1.89 42.50 11.52
N GLY A 907 2.76 43.46 11.21
CA GLY A 907 2.64 44.83 11.66
C GLY A 907 1.53 45.53 10.89
N SER A 908 0.60 46.09 11.65
CA SER A 908 -0.51 46.93 11.25
C SER A 908 -0.06 48.35 10.86
N ILE A 909 -0.91 49.00 10.04
CA ILE A 909 -1.14 50.45 9.86
C ILE A 909 -0.47 51.09 8.61
N PRO A 910 -1.12 52.05 7.89
CA PRO A 910 -2.51 52.53 7.94
C PRO A 910 -3.39 52.08 6.76
#